data_AF-A0A7L7L731-F1
#
_entry.id   AF-A0A7L7L731-F1
#
_cell.length_a   1.000
_cell.length_b   1.000
_cell.length_c   1.000
_cell.angle_alpha   90.00
_cell.angle_beta   90.00
_cell.angle_gamma   90.00
#
_symmetry.space_group_name_H-M   'P 1'
#
loop_
_entity.id
_entity.type
_entity.pdbx_description
1 polymer ?
#
loop_
_entity_poly.entity_id
_entity_poly.type
_entity_poly.pdbx_seq_one_letter_code
_entity_poly.pdbx_strand_id
1 'polypeptide(L)'
;MTLQKEQALLDAYEKFIQLNLGNVPLELAPGLVAENMMIYDTAKDERVFSLKDYLQIVSNQREQSKGHIVQIAATPVFHKTSAKEDVATIVTKLILKIMVEGNQHEICIRLTTVMEFQNEQWLAVHVHASKSDDRSTSGGTLHLKEWESKNEQLQQLVNEKTADLEHKNRQLEIEAALERVRAKMMAMHKSEELKEVIQLILDQLCGLQFNIDSASFVVDFRKSLDLRVWVAAPGQQYASLINLPYIDHPIFKRLVEAQEKEEHFYALTCTTEEKNRFFDHFFKYAPVTEERRKVMYSSTGWTQSSVLMKTVALNIYNYSGIPFSEEQNITVLRFGNVFEQTFTRFLDLQKAEEQAREAQIETALERVRSCSMAMQKSEELREVIQLVLDRLCDLNFNIHSASFAVELNESNDLRVWVAAPGQQYASRINFPYLNHLIFNRYVEAKEKGEEFYILTCTKEEKNRFFDHFFKYAPVPEDRRNIVYSSNGWAQSSMLMKTVALNIQNYDGVLYSEEQNNTLKRFGKVFEQTYTRFLDLQKAEAGAKEAVRQASLDRVRAEIASMRTTSDLERITPLIWKELSVLNVAFIRCGVFIMSEEQQQAHVYLSTPDGKAIAAFQLPFKNTELIEGVLSHWRNNRIFVDHWDAQKFAAWTKSLVEASLIKKG
;
A
#
# COMPACT_ATOMS: atom_id res chain seq x y z
N MET A 1 -3.18 -50.18 -96.92
CA MET A 1 -1.88 -50.22 -96.25
C MET A 1 -1.39 -51.65 -96.31
N THR A 2 -0.10 -51.88 -96.54
CA THR A 2 0.42 -53.25 -96.41
C THR A 2 0.24 -53.69 -94.95
N LEU A 3 -0.12 -54.96 -94.73
CA LEU A 3 -0.39 -55.49 -93.38
C LEU A 3 0.78 -55.21 -92.41
N GLN A 4 2.02 -55.23 -92.93
CA GLN A 4 3.23 -54.90 -92.18
C GLN A 4 3.34 -53.42 -91.79
N LYS A 5 2.94 -52.48 -92.66
CA LYS A 5 2.99 -51.04 -92.38
C LYS A 5 1.90 -50.63 -91.39
N GLU A 6 0.75 -51.31 -91.42
CA GLU A 6 -0.33 -51.15 -90.45
C GLU A 6 0.07 -51.64 -89.06
N GLN A 7 0.67 -52.83 -88.99
CA GLN A 7 1.18 -53.34 -87.73
C GLN A 7 2.25 -52.42 -87.16
N ALA A 8 3.18 -51.92 -87.99
CA ALA A 8 4.20 -50.98 -87.56
C ALA A 8 3.61 -49.65 -87.03
N LEU A 9 2.50 -49.17 -87.59
CA LEU A 9 1.79 -47.98 -87.10
C LEU A 9 1.21 -48.21 -85.70
N LEU A 10 0.48 -49.31 -85.52
CA LEU A 10 -0.16 -49.64 -84.25
C LEU A 10 0.88 -49.90 -83.16
N ASP A 11 1.96 -50.60 -83.48
CA ASP A 11 3.07 -50.85 -82.56
C ASP A 11 3.77 -49.55 -82.14
N ALA A 12 4.01 -48.64 -83.09
CA ALA A 12 4.61 -47.33 -82.80
C ALA A 12 3.67 -46.46 -81.95
N TYR A 13 2.37 -46.46 -82.27
CA TYR A 13 1.36 -45.73 -81.52
C TYR A 13 1.20 -46.26 -80.09
N GLU A 14 1.16 -47.58 -79.91
CA GLU A 14 1.08 -48.20 -78.60
C GLU A 14 2.30 -47.83 -77.76
N LYS A 15 3.51 -47.95 -78.33
CA LYS A 15 4.74 -47.51 -77.65
C LYS A 15 4.71 -46.02 -77.30
N PHE A 16 4.17 -45.17 -78.17
CA PHE A 16 3.98 -43.76 -77.88
C PHE A 16 3.03 -43.54 -76.69
N ILE A 17 1.90 -44.23 -76.62
CA ILE A 17 0.99 -44.14 -75.45
C ILE A 17 1.70 -44.63 -74.19
N GLN A 18 2.37 -45.78 -74.24
CA GLN A 18 3.09 -46.34 -73.09
C GLN A 18 4.25 -45.45 -72.63
N LEU A 19 4.89 -44.71 -73.54
CA LEU A 19 5.87 -43.67 -73.23
C LEU A 19 5.23 -42.54 -72.41
N ASN A 20 4.06 -42.04 -72.80
CA ASN A 20 3.39 -40.99 -72.02
C ASN A 20 2.89 -41.51 -70.65
N LEU A 21 2.52 -42.78 -70.56
CA LEU A 21 2.04 -43.40 -69.32
C LEU A 21 3.13 -43.82 -68.32
N GLY A 22 4.41 -43.68 -68.68
CA GLY A 22 5.52 -44.06 -67.79
C GLY A 22 6.02 -45.50 -67.91
N ASN A 23 5.40 -46.31 -68.78
CA ASN A 23 5.72 -47.73 -68.93
C ASN A 23 6.88 -48.00 -69.90
N VAL A 24 7.26 -46.99 -70.70
CA VAL A 24 8.41 -47.05 -71.61
C VAL A 24 9.45 -45.99 -71.18
N PRO A 25 10.76 -46.31 -71.16
CA PRO A 25 11.82 -45.35 -70.86
C PRO A 25 11.83 -44.14 -71.80
N LEU A 26 12.13 -42.94 -71.28
CA LEU A 26 12.12 -41.69 -72.06
C LEU A 26 13.19 -41.66 -73.15
N GLU A 27 14.25 -42.47 -73.00
CA GLU A 27 15.34 -42.64 -73.98
C GLU A 27 14.86 -43.22 -75.31
N LEU A 28 13.66 -43.81 -75.36
CA LEU A 28 13.03 -44.33 -76.57
C LEU A 28 12.13 -43.30 -77.28
N ALA A 29 12.03 -42.07 -76.77
CA ALA A 29 11.29 -41.01 -77.44
C ALA A 29 11.86 -40.67 -78.84
N PRO A 30 13.20 -40.59 -79.03
CA PRO A 30 13.78 -40.55 -80.38
C PRO A 30 13.44 -41.84 -81.13
N GLY A 31 12.64 -41.73 -82.19
CA GLY A 31 12.11 -42.89 -82.95
C GLY A 31 10.63 -43.21 -82.71
N LEU A 32 9.98 -42.52 -81.76
CA LEU A 32 8.52 -42.55 -81.57
C LEU A 32 7.86 -41.19 -81.76
N VAL A 33 8.63 -40.10 -81.64
CA VAL A 33 8.17 -38.72 -81.70
C VAL A 33 9.05 -37.93 -82.68
N ALA A 34 8.43 -37.10 -83.51
CA ALA A 34 9.15 -36.24 -84.46
C ALA A 34 9.84 -35.07 -83.74
N GLU A 35 11.00 -34.63 -84.24
CA GLU A 35 11.77 -33.55 -83.62
C GLU A 35 10.99 -32.22 -83.52
N ASN A 36 10.10 -31.97 -84.48
CA ASN A 36 9.25 -30.78 -84.60
C ASN A 36 7.79 -31.04 -84.19
N MET A 37 7.55 -31.98 -83.28
CA MET A 37 6.21 -32.29 -82.79
C MET A 37 5.51 -31.07 -82.17
N MET A 38 4.22 -30.93 -82.43
CA MET A 38 3.37 -29.93 -81.79
C MET A 38 2.41 -30.56 -80.77
N ILE A 39 2.40 -30.08 -79.52
CA ILE A 39 1.43 -30.52 -78.50
C ILE A 39 0.65 -29.33 -77.93
N TYR A 40 -0.66 -29.52 -77.80
CA TYR A 40 -1.54 -28.70 -76.97
C TYR A 40 -2.16 -29.60 -75.90
N ASP A 41 -1.80 -29.35 -74.64
CA ASP A 41 -2.30 -30.11 -73.49
C ASP A 41 -3.35 -29.30 -72.70
N THR A 42 -3.84 -29.85 -71.59
CA THR A 42 -5.02 -29.37 -70.86
C THR A 42 -4.77 -28.09 -70.04
N ALA A 43 -3.52 -27.77 -69.70
CA ALA A 43 -3.19 -26.49 -69.06
C ALA A 43 -2.85 -25.39 -70.10
N LYS A 44 -3.20 -24.15 -69.75
CA LYS A 44 -3.10 -22.97 -70.65
C LYS A 44 -1.68 -22.72 -71.20
N ASP A 45 -0.67 -23.19 -70.48
CA ASP A 45 0.75 -22.90 -70.72
C ASP A 45 1.50 -24.12 -71.33
N GLU A 46 0.82 -25.23 -71.59
CA GLU A 46 1.41 -26.45 -72.14
C GLU A 46 1.35 -26.45 -73.68
N ARG A 47 2.27 -25.69 -74.29
CA ARG A 47 2.52 -25.74 -75.75
C ARG A 47 3.92 -26.24 -76.02
N VAL A 48 4.03 -27.36 -76.71
CA VAL A 48 5.30 -28.00 -77.08
C VAL A 48 5.50 -27.85 -78.58
N PHE A 49 6.70 -27.43 -78.99
CA PHE A 49 7.09 -27.34 -80.39
C PHE A 49 8.40 -28.08 -80.71
N SER A 50 8.96 -28.81 -79.73
CA SER A 50 10.20 -29.57 -79.91
C SER A 50 10.19 -30.86 -79.08
N LEU A 51 10.95 -31.86 -79.53
CA LEU A 51 11.18 -33.11 -78.79
C LEU A 51 11.76 -32.86 -77.38
N LYS A 52 12.60 -31.83 -77.21
CA LYS A 52 13.18 -31.48 -75.91
C LYS A 52 12.10 -31.01 -74.93
N ASP A 53 11.20 -30.15 -75.39
CA ASP A 53 10.11 -29.62 -74.57
C ASP A 53 9.09 -30.72 -74.23
N TYR A 54 8.83 -31.63 -75.18
CA TYR A 54 8.01 -32.81 -74.96
C TYR A 54 8.55 -33.67 -73.80
N LEU A 55 9.85 -34.03 -73.86
CA LEU A 55 10.51 -34.81 -72.83
C LEU A 55 10.40 -34.15 -71.44
N GLN A 56 10.53 -32.82 -71.38
CA GLN A 56 10.39 -32.08 -70.13
C GLN A 56 8.97 -32.16 -69.56
N ILE A 57 7.93 -32.01 -70.40
CA ILE A 57 6.55 -32.09 -69.94
C ILE A 57 6.23 -33.51 -69.44
N VAL A 58 6.58 -34.54 -70.19
CA VAL A 58 6.33 -35.92 -69.77
C VAL A 58 7.09 -36.24 -68.47
N SER A 59 8.32 -35.74 -68.31
CA SER A 59 9.07 -35.88 -67.06
C SER A 59 8.36 -35.21 -65.88
N ASN A 60 7.91 -33.97 -66.05
CA ASN A 60 7.19 -33.22 -65.01
C ASN A 60 5.88 -33.90 -64.64
N GLN A 61 5.12 -34.37 -65.63
CA GLN A 61 3.86 -35.09 -65.43
C GLN A 61 4.09 -36.40 -64.66
N ARG A 62 5.15 -37.16 -64.99
CA ARG A 62 5.52 -38.39 -64.25
C ARG A 62 5.91 -38.10 -62.79
N GLU A 63 6.60 -37.00 -62.51
CA GLU A 63 6.92 -36.62 -61.12
C GLU A 63 5.67 -36.18 -60.34
N GLN A 64 4.85 -35.31 -60.91
CA GLN A 64 3.64 -34.78 -60.25
C GLN A 64 2.59 -35.86 -59.98
N SER A 65 2.52 -36.87 -60.84
CA SER A 65 1.55 -37.97 -60.71
C SER A 65 1.99 -39.10 -59.78
N LYS A 66 3.26 -39.10 -59.34
CA LYS A 66 3.85 -40.17 -58.55
C LYS A 66 3.11 -40.36 -57.22
N GLY A 67 2.55 -41.55 -57.02
CA GLY A 67 1.81 -41.89 -55.80
C GLY A 67 0.34 -41.43 -55.76
N HIS A 68 -0.14 -40.71 -56.78
CA HIS A 68 -1.52 -40.22 -56.86
C HIS A 68 -2.39 -40.96 -57.87
N ILE A 69 -1.82 -41.46 -58.97
CA ILE A 69 -2.57 -42.24 -59.96
C ILE A 69 -2.76 -43.68 -59.47
N VAL A 70 -4.02 -44.14 -59.43
CA VAL A 70 -4.42 -45.49 -59.00
C VAL A 70 -4.70 -46.40 -60.19
N GLN A 71 -5.30 -45.86 -61.26
CA GLN A 71 -5.64 -46.63 -62.44
C GLN A 71 -5.63 -45.73 -63.69
N ILE A 72 -5.11 -46.28 -64.79
CA ILE A 72 -5.16 -45.64 -66.11
C ILE A 72 -5.78 -46.62 -67.11
N ALA A 73 -6.73 -46.14 -67.92
CA ALA A 73 -7.28 -46.89 -69.04
C ALA A 73 -7.20 -46.04 -70.31
N ALA A 74 -6.54 -46.54 -71.34
CA ALA A 74 -6.43 -45.91 -72.66
C ALA A 74 -7.17 -46.77 -73.69
N THR A 75 -8.20 -46.21 -74.34
CA THR A 75 -9.00 -46.91 -75.35
C THR A 75 -9.03 -46.09 -76.64
N PRO A 76 -8.46 -46.59 -77.76
CA PRO A 76 -8.65 -45.97 -79.07
C PRO A 76 -10.12 -46.00 -79.46
N VAL A 77 -10.68 -44.84 -79.79
CA VAL A 77 -12.09 -44.65 -80.17
C VAL A 77 -12.26 -44.26 -81.63
N PHE A 78 -11.19 -43.82 -82.30
CA PHE A 78 -11.19 -43.51 -83.72
C PHE A 78 -9.80 -43.76 -84.31
N HIS A 79 -9.75 -44.31 -85.53
CA HIS A 79 -8.54 -44.48 -86.30
C HIS A 79 -8.84 -44.22 -87.78
N LYS A 80 -8.05 -43.36 -88.43
CA LYS A 80 -8.12 -43.11 -89.87
C LYS A 80 -6.73 -42.87 -90.45
N THR A 81 -6.45 -43.48 -91.59
CA THR A 81 -5.24 -43.26 -92.37
C THR A 81 -5.48 -42.36 -93.57
N SER A 82 -4.44 -41.66 -94.04
CA SER A 82 -4.46 -40.87 -95.26
C SER A 82 -4.59 -41.77 -96.50
N ALA A 83 -4.99 -41.18 -97.63
CA ALA A 83 -5.08 -41.90 -98.90
C ALA A 83 -3.72 -42.39 -99.43
N LYS A 84 -2.62 -41.73 -99.03
CA LYS A 84 -1.23 -42.13 -99.34
C LYS A 84 -0.64 -43.06 -98.27
N GLU A 85 -1.40 -43.34 -97.21
CA GLU A 85 -1.04 -44.27 -96.13
C GLU A 85 0.28 -43.91 -95.43
N ASP A 86 0.59 -42.62 -95.41
CA ASP A 86 1.78 -41.98 -94.84
C ASP A 86 1.44 -41.15 -93.60
N VAL A 87 0.15 -40.91 -93.31
CA VAL A 87 -0.32 -40.20 -92.12
C VAL A 87 -1.48 -40.98 -91.51
N ALA A 88 -1.52 -41.07 -90.18
CA ALA A 88 -2.62 -41.65 -89.43
C ALA A 88 -3.08 -40.72 -88.31
N THR A 89 -4.39 -40.67 -88.08
CA THR A 89 -4.99 -39.98 -86.94
C THR A 89 -5.66 -41.00 -86.05
N ILE A 90 -5.30 -41.00 -84.77
CA ILE A 90 -5.84 -41.89 -83.75
C ILE A 90 -6.39 -41.02 -82.62
N VAL A 91 -7.66 -41.21 -82.28
CA VAL A 91 -8.28 -40.56 -81.11
C VAL A 91 -8.42 -41.62 -80.03
N THR A 92 -7.93 -41.31 -78.84
CA THR A 92 -7.97 -42.19 -77.68
C THR A 92 -8.66 -41.52 -76.51
N LYS A 93 -9.56 -42.26 -75.87
CA LYS A 93 -10.14 -41.90 -74.59
C LYS A 93 -9.24 -42.42 -73.48
N LEU A 94 -8.73 -41.52 -72.66
CA LEU A 94 -7.90 -41.80 -71.49
C LEU A 94 -8.72 -41.52 -70.22
N ILE A 95 -8.85 -42.52 -69.35
CA ILE A 95 -9.50 -42.38 -68.05
C ILE A 95 -8.42 -42.54 -66.98
N LEU A 96 -8.24 -41.49 -66.19
CA LEU A 96 -7.30 -41.44 -65.06
C LEU A 96 -8.09 -41.46 -63.77
N LYS A 97 -7.84 -42.44 -62.90
CA LYS A 97 -8.35 -42.45 -61.52
C LYS A 97 -7.24 -42.04 -60.59
N ILE A 98 -7.44 -40.93 -59.88
CA ILE A 98 -6.48 -40.35 -58.95
C ILE A 98 -7.02 -40.34 -57.53
N MET A 99 -6.13 -40.47 -56.55
CA MET A 99 -6.45 -40.37 -55.12
C MET A 99 -5.78 -39.12 -54.54
N VAL A 100 -6.60 -38.23 -54.00
CA VAL A 100 -6.16 -36.99 -53.35
C VAL A 100 -6.90 -36.88 -52.02
N GLU A 101 -6.16 -36.80 -50.92
CA GLU A 101 -6.70 -36.64 -49.55
C GLU A 101 -7.78 -37.69 -49.18
N GLY A 102 -7.64 -38.93 -49.66
CA GLY A 102 -8.58 -40.03 -49.38
C GLY A 102 -9.83 -40.07 -50.28
N ASN A 103 -10.00 -39.10 -51.18
CA ASN A 103 -11.09 -39.09 -52.16
C ASN A 103 -10.61 -39.57 -53.53
N GLN A 104 -11.41 -40.43 -54.17
CA GLN A 104 -11.16 -40.89 -55.53
C GLN A 104 -11.78 -39.90 -56.53
N HIS A 105 -10.96 -39.40 -57.45
CA HIS A 105 -11.39 -38.55 -58.55
C HIS A 105 -11.14 -39.29 -59.88
N GLU A 106 -12.12 -39.23 -60.77
CA GLU A 106 -11.98 -39.70 -62.16
C GLU A 106 -11.80 -38.49 -63.07
N ILE A 107 -10.82 -38.56 -63.97
CA ILE A 107 -10.54 -37.53 -64.97
C ILE A 107 -10.59 -38.21 -66.33
N CYS A 108 -11.52 -37.76 -67.18
CA CYS A 108 -11.60 -38.18 -68.56
C CYS A 108 -10.86 -37.19 -69.48
N ILE A 109 -9.86 -37.69 -70.21
CA ILE A 109 -9.09 -36.95 -71.21
C ILE A 109 -9.32 -37.57 -72.58
N ARG A 110 -9.57 -36.74 -73.58
CA ARG A 110 -9.58 -37.15 -74.99
C ARG A 110 -8.30 -36.69 -75.64
N LEU A 111 -7.55 -37.65 -76.19
CA LEU A 111 -6.28 -37.46 -76.88
C LEU A 111 -6.49 -37.65 -78.39
N THR A 112 -6.06 -36.70 -79.21
CA THR A 112 -5.94 -36.87 -80.66
C THR A 112 -4.47 -36.91 -81.03
N THR A 113 -3.99 -38.00 -81.62
CA THR A 113 -2.60 -38.21 -82.04
C THR A 113 -2.53 -38.30 -83.55
N VAL A 114 -1.63 -37.55 -84.17
CA VAL A 114 -1.30 -37.64 -85.58
C VAL A 114 0.08 -38.29 -85.70
N MET A 115 0.15 -39.39 -86.42
CA MET A 115 1.35 -40.15 -86.74
C MET A 115 1.71 -39.92 -88.22
N GLU A 116 2.99 -39.76 -88.54
CA GLU A 116 3.49 -39.63 -89.91
C GLU A 116 4.61 -40.67 -90.16
N PHE A 117 4.62 -41.27 -91.35
CA PHE A 117 5.61 -42.24 -91.76
C PHE A 117 6.81 -41.56 -92.42
N GLN A 118 7.93 -41.47 -91.72
CA GLN A 118 9.15 -40.79 -92.14
C GLN A 118 10.35 -41.73 -91.96
N ASN A 119 11.27 -41.79 -92.94
CA ASN A 119 12.52 -42.58 -92.86
C ASN A 119 12.30 -44.06 -92.40
N GLU A 120 11.31 -44.73 -92.99
CA GLU A 120 10.91 -46.11 -92.67
C GLU A 120 10.35 -46.33 -91.24
N GLN A 121 9.97 -45.26 -90.54
CA GLN A 121 9.43 -45.31 -89.17
C GLN A 121 8.15 -44.46 -89.02
N TRP A 122 7.27 -44.84 -88.10
CA TRP A 122 6.10 -44.04 -87.72
C TRP A 122 6.43 -43.16 -86.52
N LEU A 123 6.23 -41.85 -86.66
CA LEU A 123 6.51 -40.86 -85.62
C LEU A 123 5.27 -40.05 -85.27
N ALA A 124 5.05 -39.76 -83.99
CA ALA A 124 4.03 -38.81 -83.57
C ALA A 124 4.46 -37.38 -83.90
N VAL A 125 3.66 -36.67 -84.71
CA VAL A 125 3.94 -35.30 -85.17
C VAL A 125 3.03 -34.26 -84.51
N HIS A 126 1.84 -34.66 -84.06
CA HIS A 126 0.93 -33.76 -83.36
C HIS A 126 0.09 -34.48 -82.32
N VAL A 127 -0.08 -33.85 -81.15
CA VAL A 127 -1.00 -34.33 -80.12
C VAL A 127 -1.84 -33.19 -79.57
N HIS A 128 -3.14 -33.44 -79.41
CA HIS A 128 -4.05 -32.55 -78.72
C HIS A 128 -4.79 -33.30 -77.62
N ALA A 129 -4.65 -32.86 -76.37
CA ALA A 129 -5.36 -33.39 -75.22
C ALA A 129 -6.40 -32.38 -74.72
N SER A 130 -7.61 -32.87 -74.43
CA SER A 130 -8.70 -32.07 -73.87
C SER A 130 -9.35 -32.81 -72.70
N LYS A 131 -9.54 -32.14 -71.57
CA LYS A 131 -10.27 -32.68 -70.41
C LYS A 131 -11.76 -32.31 -70.50
N SER A 132 -12.65 -33.26 -70.22
CA SER A 132 -14.07 -32.95 -70.03
C SER A 132 -14.32 -32.42 -68.61
N ASP A 133 -15.18 -31.43 -68.47
CA ASP A 133 -15.68 -31.02 -67.16
C ASP A 133 -16.86 -31.93 -66.79
N ASP A 134 -16.58 -33.00 -66.06
CA ASP A 134 -17.56 -34.06 -65.75
C ASP A 134 -18.71 -33.59 -64.80
N ARG A 135 -18.79 -32.29 -64.48
CA ARG A 135 -19.88 -31.66 -63.72
C ARG A 135 -20.95 -31.00 -64.60
N SER A 136 -20.80 -31.01 -65.94
CA SER A 136 -21.76 -30.40 -66.86
C SER A 136 -22.95 -31.33 -67.15
N THR A 137 -24.12 -31.07 -66.56
CA THR A 137 -25.37 -31.79 -66.87
C THR A 137 -26.29 -31.07 -67.86
N SER A 138 -25.85 -30.02 -68.56
CA SER A 138 -26.71 -29.28 -69.49
C SER A 138 -25.96 -28.84 -70.75
N GLY A 139 -26.61 -29.02 -71.91
CA GLY A 139 -26.05 -28.79 -73.25
C GLY A 139 -25.89 -27.31 -73.65
N GLY A 140 -25.35 -26.47 -72.77
CA GLY A 140 -25.03 -25.06 -73.05
C GLY A 140 -23.52 -24.84 -73.18
N THR A 141 -23.08 -24.14 -74.23
CA THR A 141 -21.64 -23.97 -74.53
C THR A 141 -20.94 -22.88 -73.69
N LEU A 142 -21.68 -22.02 -72.97
CA LEU A 142 -21.15 -20.92 -72.14
C LEU A 142 -22.00 -20.74 -70.86
N HIS A 143 -21.40 -21.02 -69.69
CA HIS A 143 -22.07 -21.09 -68.37
C HIS A 143 -21.97 -19.79 -67.54
N LEU A 144 -22.20 -18.63 -68.17
CA LEU A 144 -21.96 -17.32 -67.53
C LEU A 144 -22.83 -17.08 -66.28
N LYS A 145 -24.11 -17.49 -66.30
CA LYS A 145 -25.04 -17.26 -65.17
C LYS A 145 -24.73 -18.09 -63.92
N GLU A 146 -24.23 -19.31 -64.09
CA GLU A 146 -23.87 -20.19 -62.96
C GLU A 146 -22.61 -19.66 -62.25
N TRP A 147 -21.68 -19.05 -63.01
CA TRP A 147 -20.51 -18.39 -62.44
C TRP A 147 -20.86 -17.13 -61.65
N GLU A 148 -21.73 -16.27 -62.18
CA GLU A 148 -22.18 -15.05 -61.49
C GLU A 148 -22.86 -15.38 -60.16
N SER A 149 -23.83 -16.31 -60.17
CA SER A 149 -24.56 -16.71 -58.96
C SER A 149 -23.64 -17.30 -57.88
N LYS A 150 -22.65 -18.11 -58.28
CA LYS A 150 -21.69 -18.69 -57.34
C LYS A 150 -20.73 -17.66 -56.76
N ASN A 151 -20.33 -16.67 -57.55
CA ASN A 151 -19.45 -15.60 -57.09
C ASN A 151 -20.17 -14.71 -56.06
N GLU A 152 -21.45 -14.40 -56.28
CA GLU A 152 -22.29 -13.69 -55.30
C GLU A 152 -22.42 -14.47 -53.97
N GLN A 153 -22.70 -15.77 -54.03
CA GLN A 153 -22.77 -16.63 -52.84
C GLN A 153 -21.45 -16.67 -52.06
N LEU A 154 -20.31 -16.78 -52.77
CA LEU A 154 -19.00 -16.76 -52.15
C LEU A 154 -18.70 -15.41 -51.50
N GLN A 155 -19.04 -14.31 -52.15
CA GLN A 155 -18.85 -12.97 -51.60
C GLN A 155 -19.67 -12.76 -50.32
N GLN A 156 -20.93 -13.22 -50.31
CA GLN A 156 -21.77 -13.17 -49.12
C GLN A 156 -21.15 -13.98 -47.96
N LEU A 157 -20.71 -15.21 -48.22
CA LEU A 157 -20.08 -16.05 -47.21
C LEU A 157 -18.79 -15.44 -46.66
N VAL A 158 -17.95 -14.84 -47.51
CA VAL A 158 -16.73 -14.15 -47.09
C VAL A 158 -17.07 -12.95 -46.20
N ASN A 159 -18.07 -12.16 -46.56
CA ASN A 159 -18.50 -11.01 -45.75
C ASN A 159 -19.02 -11.47 -44.38
N GLU A 160 -19.86 -12.51 -44.33
CA GLU A 160 -20.39 -13.08 -43.09
C GLU A 160 -19.26 -13.63 -42.20
N LYS A 161 -18.29 -14.36 -42.76
CA LYS A 161 -17.13 -14.89 -42.02
C LYS A 161 -16.20 -13.79 -41.53
N THR A 162 -16.02 -12.73 -42.31
CA THR A 162 -15.19 -11.58 -41.92
C THR A 162 -15.82 -10.85 -40.73
N ALA A 163 -17.12 -10.59 -40.76
CA ALA A 163 -17.85 -9.97 -39.65
C ALA A 163 -17.82 -10.83 -38.36
N ASP A 164 -17.99 -12.16 -38.47
CA ASP A 164 -17.88 -13.07 -37.33
C ASP A 164 -16.46 -13.08 -36.73
N LEU A 165 -15.43 -13.05 -37.57
CA LEU A 165 -14.03 -12.97 -37.12
C LEU A 165 -13.72 -11.64 -36.44
N GLU A 166 -14.19 -10.52 -36.97
CA GLU A 166 -14.03 -9.19 -36.35
C GLU A 166 -14.70 -9.14 -34.97
N HIS A 167 -15.93 -9.65 -34.86
CA HIS A 167 -16.63 -9.75 -33.59
C HIS A 167 -15.88 -10.66 -32.59
N LYS A 168 -15.37 -11.81 -33.02
CA LYS A 168 -14.59 -12.71 -32.17
C LYS A 168 -13.27 -12.10 -31.73
N ASN A 169 -12.54 -11.43 -32.62
CA ASN A 169 -11.31 -10.72 -32.28
C ASN A 169 -11.57 -9.64 -31.23
N ARG A 170 -12.67 -8.89 -31.39
CA ARG A 170 -13.08 -7.89 -30.41
C ARG A 170 -13.38 -8.49 -29.03
N GLN A 171 -14.06 -9.64 -28.98
CA GLN A 171 -14.31 -10.34 -27.72
C GLN A 171 -13.02 -10.86 -27.05
N LEU A 172 -12.05 -11.32 -27.84
CA LEU A 172 -10.73 -11.75 -27.34
C LEU A 172 -9.92 -10.59 -26.77
N GLU A 173 -9.96 -9.42 -27.40
CA GLU A 173 -9.32 -8.20 -26.87
C GLU A 173 -9.91 -7.80 -25.51
N ILE A 174 -11.24 -7.84 -25.38
CA ILE A 174 -11.93 -7.56 -24.12
C ILE A 174 -11.51 -8.58 -23.06
N GLU A 175 -11.50 -9.88 -23.37
CA GLU A 175 -11.14 -10.92 -22.40
C GLU A 175 -9.67 -10.81 -21.96
N ALA A 176 -8.76 -10.51 -22.89
CA ALA A 176 -7.36 -10.25 -22.56
C ALA A 176 -7.19 -9.02 -21.66
N ALA A 177 -8.00 -7.98 -21.87
CA ALA A 177 -8.02 -6.79 -21.02
C ALA A 177 -8.55 -7.09 -19.61
N LEU A 178 -9.63 -7.88 -19.50
CA LEU A 178 -10.19 -8.35 -18.24
C LEU A 178 -9.18 -9.21 -17.45
N GLU A 179 -8.46 -10.09 -18.13
CA GLU A 179 -7.46 -10.96 -17.50
C GLU A 179 -6.27 -10.15 -16.96
N ARG A 180 -5.83 -9.10 -17.67
CA ARG A 180 -4.81 -8.18 -17.15
C ARG A 180 -5.23 -7.49 -15.85
N VAL A 181 -6.49 -7.06 -15.77
CA VAL A 181 -7.05 -6.46 -14.54
C VAL A 181 -7.11 -7.49 -13.41
N ARG A 182 -7.58 -8.70 -13.70
CA ARG A 182 -7.61 -9.82 -12.73
C ARG A 182 -6.22 -10.13 -12.18
N ALA A 183 -5.22 -10.25 -13.07
CA ALA A 183 -3.84 -10.52 -12.69
C ALA A 183 -3.26 -9.40 -11.81
N LYS A 184 -3.50 -8.14 -12.16
CA LYS A 184 -3.03 -6.99 -11.36
C LYS A 184 -3.68 -6.95 -9.97
N MET A 185 -4.97 -7.23 -9.87
CA MET A 185 -5.68 -7.32 -8.58
C MET A 185 -5.11 -8.42 -7.69
N MET A 186 -4.84 -9.60 -8.26
CA MET A 186 -4.28 -10.72 -7.49
C MET A 186 -2.84 -10.47 -7.04
N ALA A 187 -2.08 -9.67 -7.78
CA ALA A 187 -0.71 -9.30 -7.46
C ALA A 187 -0.58 -8.16 -6.42
N MET A 188 -1.69 -7.60 -5.92
CA MET A 188 -1.63 -6.52 -4.93
C MET A 188 -1.03 -6.99 -3.59
N HIS A 189 -0.16 -6.16 -3.04
CA HIS A 189 0.46 -6.33 -1.72
C HIS A 189 -0.04 -5.33 -0.68
N LYS A 190 -0.55 -4.16 -1.11
CA LYS A 190 -1.16 -3.14 -0.27
C LYS A 190 -2.50 -2.69 -0.83
N SER A 191 -3.41 -2.25 0.04
CA SER A 191 -4.73 -1.76 -0.38
C SER A 191 -4.62 -0.48 -1.24
N GLU A 192 -3.61 0.36 -1.02
CA GLU A 192 -3.35 1.57 -1.82
C GLU A 192 -3.03 1.30 -3.29
N GLU A 193 -2.61 0.09 -3.66
CA GLU A 193 -2.36 -0.29 -5.05
C GLU A 193 -3.65 -0.31 -5.90
N LEU A 194 -4.81 -0.15 -5.27
CA LEU A 194 -6.09 -0.01 -5.97
C LEU A 194 -6.09 1.16 -6.97
N LYS A 195 -5.30 2.21 -6.71
CA LYS A 195 -5.08 3.33 -7.64
C LYS A 195 -4.43 2.89 -8.97
N GLU A 196 -3.56 1.88 -8.92
CA GLU A 196 -2.90 1.33 -10.10
C GLU A 196 -3.87 0.43 -10.89
N VAL A 197 -4.80 -0.25 -10.20
CA VAL A 197 -5.84 -1.05 -10.83
C VAL A 197 -6.81 -0.17 -11.61
N ILE A 198 -7.29 0.93 -11.04
CA ILE A 198 -8.21 1.83 -11.76
C ILE A 198 -7.50 2.51 -12.94
N GLN A 199 -6.21 2.82 -12.80
CA GLN A 199 -5.40 3.31 -13.92
C GLN A 199 -5.30 2.26 -15.03
N LEU A 200 -5.03 1.00 -14.68
CA LEU A 200 -4.99 -0.09 -15.64
C LEU A 200 -6.34 -0.26 -16.36
N ILE A 201 -7.46 -0.21 -15.62
CA ILE A 201 -8.81 -0.28 -16.22
C ILE A 201 -9.03 0.85 -17.22
N LEU A 202 -8.67 2.07 -16.86
CA LEU A 202 -8.75 3.22 -17.77
C LEU A 202 -7.94 2.96 -19.04
N ASP A 203 -6.67 2.56 -18.91
CA ASP A 203 -5.78 2.31 -20.04
C ASP A 203 -6.32 1.17 -20.93
N GLN A 204 -6.88 0.12 -20.34
CA GLN A 204 -7.51 -0.98 -21.06
C GLN A 204 -8.74 -0.51 -21.84
N LEU A 205 -9.62 0.27 -21.24
CA LEU A 205 -10.83 0.76 -21.90
C LEU A 205 -10.48 1.75 -23.02
N CYS A 206 -9.50 2.64 -22.82
CA CYS A 206 -8.97 3.51 -23.87
C CYS A 206 -8.36 2.70 -25.03
N GLY A 207 -7.61 1.63 -24.73
CA GLY A 207 -7.10 0.68 -25.74
C GLY A 207 -8.21 -0.04 -26.51
N LEU A 208 -9.36 -0.27 -25.88
CA LEU A 208 -10.59 -0.75 -26.51
C LEU A 208 -11.36 0.36 -27.22
N GLN A 209 -10.76 1.52 -27.50
CA GLN A 209 -11.38 2.65 -28.23
C GLN A 209 -12.59 3.29 -27.52
N PHE A 210 -12.66 3.19 -26.19
CA PHE A 210 -13.63 3.98 -25.44
C PHE A 210 -13.19 5.44 -25.37
N ASN A 211 -14.12 6.36 -25.62
CA ASN A 211 -13.89 7.79 -25.36
C ASN A 211 -14.11 8.07 -23.87
N ILE A 212 -13.06 7.93 -23.06
CA ILE A 212 -13.09 8.11 -21.60
C ILE A 212 -12.06 9.17 -21.21
N ASP A 213 -12.51 10.16 -20.45
CA ASP A 213 -11.67 11.20 -19.88
C ASP A 213 -11.18 10.85 -18.47
N SER A 214 -11.91 10.02 -17.73
CA SER A 214 -11.56 9.62 -16.37
C SER A 214 -12.32 8.35 -15.98
N ALA A 215 -11.75 7.58 -15.05
CA ALA A 215 -12.42 6.46 -14.40
C ALA A 215 -12.25 6.57 -12.87
N SER A 216 -13.17 6.02 -12.10
CA SER A 216 -13.04 5.98 -10.65
C SER A 216 -13.58 4.71 -10.01
N PHE A 217 -13.02 4.38 -8.84
CA PHE A 217 -13.69 3.53 -7.88
C PHE A 217 -14.26 4.38 -6.74
N VAL A 218 -15.54 4.23 -6.44
CA VAL A 218 -16.15 4.77 -5.22
C VAL A 218 -16.20 3.63 -4.20
N VAL A 219 -15.46 3.76 -3.10
CA VAL A 219 -15.39 2.73 -2.04
C VAL A 219 -16.32 3.07 -0.88
N ASP A 220 -16.94 2.03 -0.30
CA ASP A 220 -17.84 2.15 0.86
C ASP A 220 -19.00 3.12 0.66
N PHE A 221 -19.45 3.29 -0.59
CA PHE A 221 -20.54 4.19 -0.94
C PHE A 221 -21.85 3.87 -0.19
N ARG A 222 -22.00 2.64 0.33
CA ARG A 222 -23.16 2.20 1.14
C ARG A 222 -23.07 2.55 2.63
N LYS A 223 -21.92 3.04 3.12
CA LYS A 223 -21.70 3.37 4.54
C LYS A 223 -21.79 4.86 4.85
N SER A 224 -21.64 5.72 3.84
CA SER A 224 -21.64 7.18 3.98
C SER A 224 -22.22 7.84 2.72
N LEU A 225 -22.82 9.01 2.90
CA LEU A 225 -23.21 9.90 1.79
C LEU A 225 -22.01 10.64 1.19
N ASP A 226 -20.91 10.74 1.95
CA ASP A 226 -19.63 11.25 1.43
C ASP A 226 -18.99 10.20 0.51
N LEU A 227 -18.46 10.65 -0.61
CA LEU A 227 -17.82 9.76 -1.58
C LEU A 227 -16.33 9.65 -1.29
N ARG A 228 -15.85 8.41 -1.18
CA ARG A 228 -14.42 8.11 -1.12
C ARG A 228 -14.00 7.52 -2.45
N VAL A 229 -13.18 8.26 -3.20
CA VAL A 229 -12.93 7.94 -4.61
C VAL A 229 -11.45 7.79 -4.94
N TRP A 230 -11.11 6.69 -5.59
CA TRP A 230 -9.87 6.52 -6.35
C TRP A 230 -10.14 6.98 -7.77
N VAL A 231 -9.31 7.88 -8.30
CA VAL A 231 -9.51 8.45 -9.63
C VAL A 231 -8.30 8.14 -10.50
N ALA A 232 -8.56 7.73 -11.74
CA ALA A 232 -7.58 7.64 -12.81
C ALA A 232 -7.98 8.60 -13.93
N ALA A 233 -7.02 9.33 -14.48
CA ALA A 233 -7.24 10.19 -15.63
C ALA A 233 -6.00 10.19 -16.53
N PRO A 234 -6.15 10.30 -17.87
CA PRO A 234 -5.01 10.41 -18.75
C PRO A 234 -4.17 11.65 -18.40
N GLY A 235 -2.86 11.48 -18.28
CA GLY A 235 -1.91 12.57 -17.97
C GLY A 235 -1.87 13.03 -16.51
N GLN A 236 -2.67 12.43 -15.61
CA GLN A 236 -2.58 12.72 -14.17
C GLN A 236 -2.81 11.48 -13.32
N GLN A 237 -1.78 11.11 -12.54
CA GLN A 237 -1.89 10.07 -11.53
C GLN A 237 -2.31 10.68 -10.19
N TYR A 238 -3.46 10.28 -9.65
CA TYR A 238 -3.87 10.68 -8.31
C TYR A 238 -3.19 9.77 -7.29
N ALA A 239 -2.42 10.38 -6.37
CA ALA A 239 -1.56 9.64 -5.45
C ALA A 239 -2.31 8.94 -4.31
N SER A 240 -3.50 9.46 -3.94
CA SER A 240 -4.24 9.09 -2.72
C SER A 240 -5.76 9.04 -2.94
N LEU A 241 -6.45 8.35 -2.03
CA LEU A 241 -7.91 8.33 -1.93
C LEU A 241 -8.44 9.74 -1.65
N ILE A 242 -9.47 10.17 -2.39
CA ILE A 242 -10.08 11.49 -2.25
C ILE A 242 -11.39 11.37 -1.49
N ASN A 243 -11.55 12.15 -0.41
CA ASN A 243 -12.81 12.24 0.33
C ASN A 243 -13.59 13.47 -0.16
N LEU A 244 -14.76 13.24 -0.72
CA LEU A 244 -15.67 14.26 -1.24
C LEU A 244 -16.91 14.33 -0.35
N PRO A 245 -17.03 15.39 0.47
CA PRO A 245 -18.23 15.59 1.28
C PRO A 245 -19.50 15.65 0.44
N TYR A 246 -20.60 15.15 0.99
CA TYR A 246 -21.90 15.20 0.32
C TYR A 246 -22.30 16.64 -0.03
N ILE A 247 -22.78 16.81 -1.26
CA ILE A 247 -23.47 18.02 -1.69
C ILE A 247 -24.77 17.64 -2.39
N ASP A 248 -25.76 18.51 -2.31
CA ASP A 248 -27.02 18.35 -3.01
C ASP A 248 -26.83 18.50 -4.53
N HIS A 249 -26.43 17.42 -5.19
CA HIS A 249 -26.00 17.38 -6.59
C HIS A 249 -26.45 16.09 -7.30
N PRO A 250 -26.82 16.13 -8.60
CA PRO A 250 -27.33 14.96 -9.34
C PRO A 250 -26.46 13.70 -9.24
N ILE A 251 -25.13 13.84 -9.28
CA ILE A 251 -24.19 12.70 -9.16
C ILE A 251 -24.36 11.96 -7.81
N PHE A 252 -24.51 12.69 -6.70
CA PHE A 252 -24.70 12.07 -5.39
C PHE A 252 -26.11 11.50 -5.26
N LYS A 253 -27.14 12.26 -5.68
CA LYS A 253 -28.54 11.81 -5.66
C LYS A 253 -28.75 10.53 -6.46
N ARG A 254 -28.21 10.47 -7.68
CA ARG A 254 -28.39 9.31 -8.55
C ARG A 254 -27.78 8.05 -7.95
N LEU A 255 -26.65 8.17 -7.27
CA LEU A 255 -26.03 7.06 -6.55
C LEU A 255 -26.90 6.58 -5.39
N VAL A 256 -27.44 7.51 -4.59
CA VAL A 256 -28.36 7.17 -3.48
C VAL A 256 -29.63 6.49 -4.01
N GLU A 257 -30.24 7.04 -5.06
CA GLU A 257 -31.42 6.42 -5.71
C GLU A 257 -31.11 5.02 -6.23
N ALA A 258 -29.92 4.82 -6.83
CA ALA A 258 -29.50 3.51 -7.29
C ALA A 258 -29.33 2.51 -6.15
N GLN A 259 -28.84 2.97 -4.99
CA GLN A 259 -28.70 2.15 -3.80
C GLN A 259 -30.06 1.72 -3.24
N GLU A 260 -31.00 2.66 -3.12
CA GLU A 260 -32.35 2.40 -2.60
C GLU A 260 -33.11 1.40 -3.50
N LYS A 261 -32.87 1.45 -4.80
CA LYS A 261 -33.49 0.55 -5.79
C LYS A 261 -32.71 -0.74 -6.04
N GLU A 262 -31.59 -0.95 -5.34
CA GLU A 262 -30.68 -2.09 -5.54
C GLU A 262 -30.24 -2.27 -7.02
N GLU A 263 -30.06 -1.16 -7.74
CA GLU A 263 -29.59 -1.20 -9.12
C GLU A 263 -28.12 -1.64 -9.20
N HIS A 264 -27.80 -2.47 -10.19
CA HIS A 264 -26.42 -2.90 -10.47
C HIS A 264 -25.71 -2.01 -11.49
N PHE A 265 -26.46 -1.16 -12.20
CA PHE A 265 -25.93 -0.27 -13.21
C PHE A 265 -26.81 0.96 -13.38
N TYR A 266 -26.18 2.11 -13.62
CA TYR A 266 -26.86 3.27 -14.14
C TYR A 266 -25.97 4.14 -15.02
N ALA A 267 -26.60 4.87 -15.93
CA ALA A 267 -25.99 5.97 -16.67
C ALA A 267 -26.59 7.31 -16.24
N LEU A 268 -25.76 8.35 -16.24
CA LEU A 268 -26.14 9.73 -15.91
C LEU A 268 -25.47 10.67 -16.89
N THR A 269 -26.22 11.64 -17.40
CA THR A 269 -25.64 12.77 -18.14
C THR A 269 -25.99 14.05 -17.40
N CYS A 270 -24.99 14.89 -17.16
CA CYS A 270 -25.14 16.18 -16.49
C CYS A 270 -25.02 17.30 -17.52
N THR A 271 -25.73 18.38 -17.26
CA THR A 271 -25.58 19.66 -17.97
C THR A 271 -24.22 20.28 -17.67
N THR A 272 -23.78 21.24 -18.49
CA THR A 272 -22.52 21.96 -18.28
C THR A 272 -22.47 22.69 -16.93
N GLU A 273 -23.59 23.23 -16.49
CA GLU A 273 -23.73 23.94 -15.21
C GLU A 273 -23.56 23.00 -14.02
N GLU A 274 -24.25 21.85 -14.03
CA GLU A 274 -24.12 20.81 -13.01
C GLU A 274 -22.69 20.27 -12.97
N LYS A 275 -22.11 19.93 -14.12
CA LYS A 275 -20.72 19.47 -14.23
C LYS A 275 -19.75 20.46 -13.59
N ASN A 276 -19.81 21.74 -13.95
CA ASN A 276 -18.90 22.76 -13.41
C ASN A 276 -19.07 22.91 -11.90
N ARG A 277 -20.30 22.87 -11.38
CA ARG A 277 -20.56 22.87 -9.94
C ARG A 277 -19.94 21.67 -9.23
N PHE A 278 -19.99 20.48 -9.83
CA PHE A 278 -19.31 19.30 -9.28
C PHE A 278 -17.78 19.46 -9.30
N PHE A 279 -17.20 20.01 -10.37
CA PHE A 279 -15.77 20.27 -10.45
C PHE A 279 -15.28 21.28 -9.43
N ASP A 280 -16.02 22.37 -9.22
CA ASP A 280 -15.70 23.36 -8.18
C ASP A 280 -15.66 22.73 -6.78
N HIS A 281 -16.53 21.75 -6.53
CA HIS A 281 -16.50 20.97 -5.30
C HIS A 281 -15.31 20.00 -5.27
N PHE A 282 -15.10 19.24 -6.34
CA PHE A 282 -14.00 18.28 -6.46
C PHE A 282 -12.63 18.93 -6.26
N PHE A 283 -12.39 20.10 -6.84
CA PHE A 283 -11.11 20.83 -6.77
C PHE A 283 -10.74 21.36 -5.38
N LYS A 284 -11.69 21.40 -4.43
CA LYS A 284 -11.41 21.75 -3.03
C LYS A 284 -10.71 20.62 -2.28
N TYR A 285 -10.93 19.38 -2.72
CA TYR A 285 -10.46 18.18 -2.02
C TYR A 285 -9.44 17.37 -2.83
N ALA A 286 -9.48 17.49 -4.16
CA ALA A 286 -8.59 16.78 -5.06
C ALA A 286 -7.44 17.67 -5.57
N PRO A 287 -6.18 17.21 -5.50
CA PRO A 287 -5.09 17.90 -6.15
C PRO A 287 -5.23 17.72 -7.67
N VAL A 288 -5.55 18.78 -8.40
CA VAL A 288 -5.70 18.76 -9.87
C VAL A 288 -4.75 19.78 -10.51
N THR A 289 -4.03 19.39 -11.56
CA THR A 289 -3.11 20.31 -12.26
C THR A 289 -3.90 21.41 -12.97
N GLU A 290 -3.31 22.59 -13.14
CA GLU A 290 -3.98 23.70 -13.84
C GLU A 290 -4.36 23.34 -15.29
N GLU A 291 -3.50 22.60 -15.98
CA GLU A 291 -3.75 22.12 -17.33
C GLU A 291 -5.00 21.23 -17.39
N ARG A 292 -5.13 20.29 -16.44
CA ARG A 292 -6.28 19.40 -16.36
C ARG A 292 -7.57 20.17 -16.01
N ARG A 293 -7.50 21.16 -15.11
CA ARG A 293 -8.65 22.02 -14.81
C ARG A 293 -9.17 22.74 -16.06
N LYS A 294 -8.26 23.29 -16.89
CA LYS A 294 -8.64 23.96 -18.14
C LYS A 294 -9.42 23.04 -19.06
N VAL A 295 -8.94 21.80 -19.26
CA VAL A 295 -9.63 20.77 -20.07
C VAL A 295 -11.01 20.46 -19.49
N MET A 296 -11.10 20.24 -18.18
CA MET A 296 -12.36 19.92 -17.50
C MET A 296 -13.40 21.03 -17.67
N TYR A 297 -13.01 22.30 -17.52
CA TYR A 297 -13.93 23.44 -17.73
C TYR A 297 -14.28 23.67 -19.20
N SER A 298 -13.34 23.51 -20.13
CA SER A 298 -13.57 23.75 -21.56
C SER A 298 -14.47 22.70 -22.21
N SER A 299 -14.68 21.56 -21.55
CA SER A 299 -15.50 20.47 -22.04
C SER A 299 -17.00 20.82 -22.02
N THR A 300 -17.78 20.36 -23.00
CA THR A 300 -19.18 20.78 -23.19
C THR A 300 -20.22 19.92 -22.48
N GLY A 301 -19.83 18.80 -21.86
CA GLY A 301 -20.77 17.94 -21.16
C GLY A 301 -20.12 17.03 -20.12
N TRP A 302 -20.93 16.17 -19.51
CA TRP A 302 -20.46 15.09 -18.62
C TRP A 302 -21.43 13.93 -18.72
N THR A 303 -20.91 12.77 -19.10
CA THR A 303 -21.67 11.52 -19.05
C THR A 303 -20.89 10.48 -18.28
N GLN A 304 -21.60 9.76 -17.42
CA GLN A 304 -21.10 8.72 -16.54
C GLN A 304 -21.86 7.42 -16.78
N SER A 305 -21.13 6.31 -16.84
CA SER A 305 -21.67 4.97 -16.65
C SER A 305 -21.09 4.38 -15.37
N SER A 306 -21.96 3.81 -14.54
CA SER A 306 -21.62 3.34 -13.19
C SER A 306 -22.07 1.90 -13.02
N VAL A 307 -21.13 1.03 -12.63
CA VAL A 307 -21.40 -0.36 -12.26
C VAL A 307 -21.32 -0.47 -10.74
N LEU A 308 -22.44 -0.85 -10.12
CA LEU A 308 -22.59 -0.92 -8.67
C LEU A 308 -22.41 -2.35 -8.20
N MET A 309 -21.30 -2.58 -7.51
CA MET A 309 -20.98 -3.84 -6.87
C MET A 309 -21.39 -3.77 -5.40
N LYS A 310 -21.14 -4.84 -4.64
CA LYS A 310 -21.58 -4.92 -3.24
C LYS A 310 -21.04 -3.79 -2.36
N THR A 311 -19.77 -3.44 -2.52
CA THR A 311 -19.09 -2.45 -1.65
C THR A 311 -18.35 -1.34 -2.40
N VAL A 312 -18.22 -1.47 -3.73
CA VAL A 312 -17.53 -0.51 -4.60
C VAL A 312 -18.38 -0.21 -5.83
N ALA A 313 -18.23 0.99 -6.39
CA ALA A 313 -18.76 1.33 -7.70
C ALA A 313 -17.60 1.61 -8.67
N LEU A 314 -17.65 1.05 -9.88
CA LEU A 314 -16.77 1.44 -10.98
C LEU A 314 -17.50 2.47 -11.83
N ASN A 315 -16.90 3.65 -12.01
CA ASN A 315 -17.44 4.69 -12.86
C ASN A 315 -16.48 5.00 -13.99
N ILE A 316 -17.02 5.24 -15.17
CA ILE A 316 -16.30 5.82 -16.29
C ILE A 316 -16.97 7.11 -16.71
N TYR A 317 -16.17 8.09 -17.14
CA TYR A 317 -16.62 9.44 -17.45
C TYR A 317 -16.12 9.88 -18.81
N ASN A 318 -16.97 10.56 -19.57
CA ASN A 318 -16.53 11.39 -20.68
C ASN A 318 -17.08 12.81 -20.54
N TYR A 319 -16.28 13.80 -20.94
CA TYR A 319 -16.61 15.21 -20.83
C TYR A 319 -17.20 15.75 -22.14
N SER A 320 -17.40 14.89 -23.14
CA SER A 320 -18.15 15.22 -24.35
C SER A 320 -19.67 15.26 -24.13
N GLY A 321 -20.16 14.66 -23.05
CA GLY A 321 -21.61 14.56 -22.78
C GLY A 321 -22.31 13.56 -23.70
N ILE A 322 -21.57 12.62 -24.27
CA ILE A 322 -22.09 11.61 -25.20
C ILE A 322 -22.35 10.32 -24.40
N PRO A 323 -23.58 9.79 -24.38
CA PRO A 323 -23.85 8.49 -23.77
C PRO A 323 -23.04 7.36 -24.38
N PHE A 324 -22.49 6.50 -23.53
CA PHE A 324 -21.85 5.26 -23.96
C PHE A 324 -22.89 4.32 -24.60
N SER A 325 -22.49 3.62 -25.66
CA SER A 325 -23.37 2.66 -26.34
C SER A 325 -23.74 1.47 -25.43
N GLU A 326 -24.77 0.73 -25.80
CA GLU A 326 -25.18 -0.47 -25.05
C GLU A 326 -24.04 -1.50 -24.97
N GLU A 327 -23.35 -1.76 -26.09
CA GLU A 327 -22.18 -2.65 -26.14
C GLU A 327 -21.04 -2.17 -25.22
N GLN A 328 -20.79 -0.86 -25.19
CA GLN A 328 -19.81 -0.26 -24.29
C GLN A 328 -20.21 -0.46 -22.83
N ASN A 329 -21.47 -0.22 -22.48
CA ASN A 329 -21.98 -0.41 -21.12
C ASN A 329 -21.92 -1.89 -20.69
N ILE A 330 -22.24 -2.83 -21.59
CA ILE A 330 -22.08 -4.29 -21.34
C ILE A 330 -20.62 -4.63 -21.07
N THR A 331 -19.68 -4.03 -21.79
CA THR A 331 -18.25 -4.25 -21.55
C THR A 331 -17.83 -3.72 -20.19
N VAL A 332 -18.26 -2.52 -19.79
CA VAL A 332 -17.95 -1.93 -18.48
C VAL A 332 -18.55 -2.78 -17.34
N LEU A 333 -19.76 -3.30 -17.54
CA LEU A 333 -20.39 -4.28 -16.64
C LEU A 333 -19.50 -5.52 -16.43
N ARG A 334 -18.88 -6.06 -17.50
CA ARG A 334 -17.92 -7.18 -17.38
C ARG A 334 -16.68 -6.79 -16.58
N PHE A 335 -16.13 -5.60 -16.77
CA PHE A 335 -15.02 -5.09 -15.96
C PHE A 335 -15.41 -5.00 -14.48
N GLY A 336 -16.60 -4.48 -14.17
CA GLY A 336 -17.13 -4.45 -12.82
C GLY A 336 -17.24 -5.85 -12.20
N ASN A 337 -17.80 -6.82 -12.94
CA ASN A 337 -17.94 -8.20 -12.43
C ASN A 337 -16.59 -8.89 -12.16
N VAL A 338 -15.60 -8.74 -13.05
CA VAL A 338 -14.26 -9.29 -12.85
C VAL A 338 -13.57 -8.62 -11.66
N PHE A 339 -13.73 -7.30 -11.54
CA PHE A 339 -13.24 -6.57 -10.38
C PHE A 339 -13.90 -7.08 -9.09
N GLU A 340 -15.23 -7.23 -9.04
CA GLU A 340 -15.95 -7.71 -7.84
C GLU A 340 -15.45 -9.09 -7.38
N GLN A 341 -15.24 -10.02 -8.32
CA GLN A 341 -14.70 -11.35 -8.01
C GLN A 341 -13.33 -11.31 -7.34
N THR A 342 -12.51 -10.32 -7.70
CA THR A 342 -11.16 -10.15 -7.16
C THR A 342 -11.10 -9.15 -6.01
N PHE A 343 -12.19 -8.42 -5.75
CA PHE A 343 -12.25 -7.36 -4.76
C PHE A 343 -12.07 -7.86 -3.32
N THR A 344 -12.40 -9.14 -3.05
CA THR A 344 -12.11 -9.78 -1.76
C THR A 344 -10.63 -9.65 -1.39
N ARG A 345 -9.69 -9.68 -2.36
CA ARG A 345 -8.26 -9.49 -2.09
C ARG A 345 -7.96 -8.12 -1.48
N PHE A 346 -8.58 -7.06 -2.00
CA PHE A 346 -8.45 -5.72 -1.44
C PHE A 346 -9.01 -5.64 -0.01
N LEU A 347 -10.17 -6.25 0.23
CA LEU A 347 -10.77 -6.30 1.57
C LEU A 347 -9.90 -7.08 2.56
N ASP A 348 -9.31 -8.20 2.13
CA ASP A 348 -8.38 -8.99 2.94
C ASP A 348 -7.12 -8.20 3.26
N LEU A 349 -6.59 -7.43 2.29
CA LEU A 349 -5.45 -6.54 2.51
C LEU A 349 -5.78 -5.42 3.51
N GLN A 350 -6.91 -4.72 3.37
CA GLN A 350 -7.33 -3.71 4.35
C GLN A 350 -7.46 -4.30 5.75
N LYS A 351 -8.07 -5.49 5.85
CA LYS A 351 -8.21 -6.18 7.13
C LYS A 351 -6.85 -6.56 7.72
N ALA A 352 -5.91 -7.05 6.90
CA ALA A 352 -4.56 -7.38 7.33
C ALA A 352 -3.77 -6.13 7.77
N GLU A 353 -3.90 -5.02 7.05
CA GLU A 353 -3.30 -3.72 7.39
C GLU A 353 -3.83 -3.19 8.73
N GLU A 354 -5.15 -3.20 8.92
CA GLU A 354 -5.81 -2.81 10.19
C GLU A 354 -5.36 -3.71 11.35
N GLN A 355 -5.30 -5.03 11.13
CA GLN A 355 -4.82 -5.98 12.14
C GLN A 355 -3.34 -5.76 12.49
N ALA A 356 -2.50 -5.47 11.49
CA ALA A 356 -1.09 -5.16 11.72
C ALA A 356 -0.94 -3.85 12.51
N ARG A 357 -1.75 -2.85 12.20
CA ARG A 357 -1.80 -1.58 12.93
C ARG A 357 -2.22 -1.78 14.39
N GLU A 358 -3.28 -2.55 14.63
CA GLU A 358 -3.75 -2.86 15.98
C GLU A 358 -2.72 -3.66 16.79
N ALA A 359 -2.04 -4.63 16.15
CA ALA A 359 -0.97 -5.39 16.78
C ALA A 359 0.25 -4.51 17.18
N GLN A 360 0.58 -3.50 16.38
CA GLN A 360 1.61 -2.51 16.73
C GLN A 360 1.20 -1.69 17.96
N ILE A 361 -0.07 -1.25 18.02
CA ILE A 361 -0.60 -0.50 19.17
C ILE A 361 -0.56 -1.37 20.43
N GLU A 362 -1.05 -2.61 20.38
CA GLU A 362 -1.00 -3.51 21.55
C GLU A 362 0.43 -3.84 21.99
N THR A 363 1.35 -4.07 21.05
CA THR A 363 2.77 -4.26 21.38
C THR A 363 3.35 -3.05 22.11
N ALA A 364 2.99 -1.85 21.66
CA ALA A 364 3.43 -0.62 22.29
C ALA A 364 2.84 -0.43 23.70
N LEU A 365 1.55 -0.70 23.88
CA LEU A 365 0.89 -0.68 25.18
C LEU A 365 1.50 -1.70 26.15
N GLU A 366 1.78 -2.92 25.68
CA GLU A 366 2.36 -3.98 26.50
C GLU A 366 3.79 -3.67 26.95
N ARG A 367 4.59 -3.01 26.09
CA ARG A 367 5.90 -2.50 26.49
C ARG A 367 5.79 -1.49 27.63
N VAL A 368 4.81 -0.59 27.59
CA VAL A 368 4.57 0.37 28.69
C VAL A 368 4.12 -0.36 29.95
N ARG A 369 3.19 -1.33 29.86
CA ARG A 369 2.76 -2.15 31.01
C ARG A 369 3.93 -2.91 31.64
N SER A 370 4.74 -3.58 30.83
CA SER A 370 5.91 -4.34 31.29
C SER A 370 6.94 -3.46 31.98
N CYS A 371 7.27 -2.30 31.40
CA CYS A 371 8.19 -1.34 32.00
C CYS A 371 7.65 -0.78 33.33
N SER A 372 6.36 -0.46 33.38
CA SER A 372 5.65 -0.02 34.59
C SER A 372 5.69 -1.06 35.71
N MET A 373 5.43 -2.33 35.39
CA MET A 373 5.51 -3.43 36.35
C MET A 373 6.94 -3.67 36.86
N ALA A 374 7.95 -3.41 36.02
CA ALA A 374 9.35 -3.58 36.38
C ALA A 374 9.87 -2.48 37.34
N MET A 375 9.12 -1.38 37.52
CA MET A 375 9.53 -0.26 38.40
C MET A 375 9.79 -0.72 39.85
N GLN A 376 10.99 -0.40 40.33
CA GLN A 376 11.49 -0.61 41.69
C GLN A 376 11.57 0.69 42.49
N LYS A 377 11.71 1.84 41.82
CA LYS A 377 11.81 3.15 42.46
C LYS A 377 10.89 4.17 41.82
N SER A 378 10.44 5.13 42.61
CA SER A 378 9.55 6.20 42.14
C SER A 378 10.22 7.11 41.08
N GLU A 379 11.54 7.22 41.07
CA GLU A 379 12.31 8.00 40.10
C GLU A 379 12.24 7.45 38.66
N GLU A 380 11.93 6.16 38.49
CA GLU A 380 11.86 5.46 37.18
C GLU A 380 10.60 5.86 36.39
N LEU A 381 9.66 6.62 36.99
CA LEU A 381 8.49 7.14 36.27
C LEU A 381 8.89 7.96 35.03
N ARG A 382 10.00 8.71 35.09
CA ARG A 382 10.50 9.52 33.96
C ARG A 382 10.88 8.69 32.74
N GLU A 383 11.30 7.44 32.95
CA GLU A 383 11.65 6.50 31.89
C GLU A 383 10.39 5.93 31.24
N VAL A 384 9.37 5.59 32.04
CA VAL A 384 8.07 5.15 31.50
C VAL A 384 7.39 6.27 30.71
N ILE A 385 7.47 7.51 31.19
CA ILE A 385 6.96 8.69 30.48
C ILE A 385 7.64 8.83 29.11
N GLN A 386 8.97 8.75 29.07
CA GLN A 386 9.72 8.83 27.81
C GLN A 386 9.33 7.68 26.88
N LEU A 387 9.21 6.45 27.41
CA LEU A 387 8.77 5.29 26.65
C LEU A 387 7.39 5.50 26.03
N VAL A 388 6.42 6.05 26.76
CA VAL A 388 5.07 6.34 26.22
C VAL A 388 5.17 7.31 25.04
N LEU A 389 5.95 8.38 25.18
CA LEU A 389 6.16 9.34 24.09
C LEU A 389 6.80 8.68 22.87
N ASP A 390 7.89 7.93 23.07
CA ASP A 390 8.60 7.25 21.99
C ASP A 390 7.67 6.28 21.24
N ARG A 391 6.84 5.52 21.97
CA ARG A 391 5.88 4.61 21.35
C ARG A 391 4.79 5.31 20.56
N LEU A 392 4.30 6.46 21.04
CA LEU A 392 3.35 7.26 20.27
C LEU A 392 4.00 7.83 19.00
N CYS A 393 5.26 8.26 19.07
CA CYS A 393 6.03 8.67 17.88
C CYS A 393 6.26 7.52 16.89
N ASP A 394 6.61 6.31 17.37
CA ASP A 394 6.74 5.09 16.54
C ASP A 394 5.43 4.74 15.82
N LEU A 395 4.29 5.08 16.43
CA LEU A 395 2.95 4.92 15.86
C LEU A 395 2.56 6.07 14.92
N ASN A 396 3.53 6.88 14.47
CA ASN A 396 3.39 8.02 13.55
C ASN A 396 2.51 9.17 14.08
N PHE A 397 2.51 9.41 15.39
CA PHE A 397 1.93 10.63 15.93
C PHE A 397 2.88 11.81 15.70
N ASN A 398 2.37 12.89 15.11
CA ASN A 398 3.09 14.17 15.09
C ASN A 398 3.00 14.82 16.47
N ILE A 399 4.02 14.60 17.32
CA ILE A 399 4.07 15.12 18.70
C ILE A 399 5.28 16.02 18.82
N HIS A 400 5.06 17.27 19.21
CA HIS A 400 6.15 18.20 19.53
C HIS A 400 6.55 18.12 21.01
N SER A 401 5.57 17.82 21.88
CA SER A 401 5.73 17.62 23.31
C SER A 401 4.56 16.80 23.85
N ALA A 402 4.76 16.14 24.99
CA ALA A 402 3.72 15.50 25.76
C ALA A 402 3.85 15.89 27.24
N SER A 403 2.73 15.95 27.94
CA SER A 403 2.68 16.33 29.35
C SER A 403 1.90 15.30 30.17
N PHE A 404 2.44 14.92 31.31
CA PHE A 404 1.98 13.81 32.15
C PHE A 404 1.83 14.26 33.60
N ALA A 405 0.95 13.59 34.35
CA ALA A 405 0.75 13.83 35.78
C ALA A 405 0.60 15.32 36.10
N VAL A 406 -0.35 15.93 35.38
CA VAL A 406 -0.75 17.32 35.56
C VAL A 406 -1.50 17.44 36.88
N GLU A 407 -0.94 18.20 37.82
CA GLU A 407 -1.50 18.48 39.13
C GLU A 407 -1.57 19.99 39.35
N LEU A 408 -2.65 20.46 39.98
CA LEU A 408 -2.75 21.82 40.50
C LEU A 408 -2.41 21.79 41.99
N ASN A 409 -1.52 22.68 42.43
CA ASN A 409 -1.24 22.88 43.86
C ASN A 409 -2.30 23.80 44.51
N GLU A 410 -2.18 24.04 45.83
CA GLU A 410 -3.07 24.94 46.59
C GLU A 410 -3.08 26.39 46.07
N SER A 411 -2.04 26.81 45.35
CA SER A 411 -1.90 28.13 44.73
C SER A 411 -2.34 28.15 43.25
N ASN A 412 -2.95 27.06 42.76
CA ASN A 412 -3.31 26.83 41.35
C ASN A 412 -2.13 26.80 40.36
N ASP A 413 -0.90 26.62 40.83
CA ASP A 413 0.25 26.40 39.95
C ASP A 413 0.21 24.99 39.37
N LEU A 414 0.70 24.85 38.14
CA LEU A 414 0.75 23.58 37.45
C LEU A 414 2.06 22.85 37.79
N ARG A 415 1.95 21.66 38.37
CA ARG A 415 3.03 20.69 38.43
C ARG A 415 2.79 19.67 37.34
N VAL A 416 3.76 19.49 36.47
CA VAL A 416 3.62 18.61 35.32
C VAL A 416 4.96 17.99 34.94
N TRP A 417 4.90 16.76 34.46
CA TRP A 417 6.03 16.14 33.78
C TRP A 417 5.94 16.43 32.30
N VAL A 418 6.99 17.00 31.72
CA VAL A 418 7.06 17.31 30.30
C VAL A 418 8.11 16.42 29.65
N ALA A 419 7.72 15.76 28.58
CA ALA A 419 8.60 15.04 27.69
C ALA A 419 8.46 15.60 26.27
N ALA A 420 9.54 15.51 25.51
CA ALA A 420 9.57 16.06 24.16
C ALA A 420 10.55 15.24 23.31
N PRO A 421 10.27 14.99 22.01
CA PRO A 421 11.18 14.19 21.19
C PRO A 421 12.59 14.78 21.18
N GLY A 422 13.60 13.91 21.28
CA GLY A 422 15.01 14.29 21.36
C GLY A 422 15.51 14.65 22.77
N GLN A 423 14.66 14.65 23.80
CA GLN A 423 15.09 14.74 25.20
C GLN A 423 15.39 13.35 25.76
N GLN A 424 16.43 13.23 26.60
CA GLN A 424 16.80 11.95 27.22
C GLN A 424 15.84 11.53 28.35
N TYR A 425 15.34 12.48 29.14
CA TYR A 425 14.44 12.20 30.26
C TYR A 425 13.36 13.28 30.39
N ALA A 426 12.18 12.86 30.83
CA ALA A 426 11.11 13.78 31.19
C ALA A 426 11.52 14.67 32.37
N SER A 427 11.18 15.96 32.28
CA SER A 427 11.46 16.95 33.33
C SER A 427 10.19 17.27 34.11
N ARG A 428 10.28 17.25 35.43
CA ARG A 428 9.20 17.74 36.30
C ARG A 428 9.34 19.26 36.44
N ILE A 429 8.30 19.98 36.03
CA ILE A 429 8.27 21.44 36.02
C ILE A 429 7.13 21.90 36.92
N ASN A 430 7.41 22.91 37.75
CA ASN A 430 6.39 23.67 38.45
C ASN A 430 6.35 25.06 37.84
N PHE A 431 5.22 25.48 37.27
CA PHE A 431 5.10 26.83 36.74
C PHE A 431 3.83 27.53 37.23
N PRO A 432 3.94 28.82 37.59
CA PRO A 432 2.85 29.56 38.24
C PRO A 432 1.59 29.66 37.38
N TYR A 433 0.43 29.78 38.04
CA TYR A 433 -0.85 30.00 37.37
C TYR A 433 -0.77 31.12 36.33
N LEU A 434 -1.34 30.87 35.16
CA LEU A 434 -1.56 31.86 34.12
C LEU A 434 -3.02 31.75 33.68
N ASN A 435 -3.75 32.87 33.72
CA ASN A 435 -5.08 32.93 33.10
C ASN A 435 -4.93 32.78 31.58
N HIS A 436 -5.00 31.53 31.10
CA HIS A 436 -4.76 31.09 29.75
C HIS A 436 -5.65 29.89 29.44
N LEU A 437 -6.02 29.73 28.16
CA LEU A 437 -6.94 28.69 27.70
C LEU A 437 -6.56 27.29 28.20
N ILE A 438 -5.27 26.96 28.19
CA ILE A 438 -4.72 25.68 28.66
C ILE A 438 -5.06 25.39 30.14
N PHE A 439 -4.88 26.37 31.02
CA PHE A 439 -5.19 26.21 32.44
C PHE A 439 -6.69 26.12 32.65
N ASN A 440 -7.42 27.08 32.08
CA ASN A 440 -8.86 27.20 32.29
C ASN A 440 -9.60 25.97 31.76
N ARG A 441 -9.19 25.44 30.60
CA ARG A 441 -9.79 24.22 30.03
C ARG A 441 -9.51 22.98 30.87
N TYR A 442 -8.31 22.85 31.42
CA TYR A 442 -7.99 21.74 32.31
C TYR A 442 -8.86 21.78 33.59
N VAL A 443 -9.02 22.96 34.20
CA VAL A 443 -9.88 23.14 35.38
C VAL A 443 -11.34 22.81 35.04
N GLU A 444 -11.87 23.39 33.97
CA GLU A 444 -13.25 23.17 33.52
C GLU A 444 -13.53 21.69 33.24
N ALA A 445 -12.65 21.01 32.52
CA ALA A 445 -12.79 19.59 32.22
C ALA A 445 -12.82 18.74 33.50
N LYS A 446 -11.98 19.09 34.49
CA LYS A 446 -11.94 18.40 35.78
C LYS A 446 -13.21 18.62 36.60
N GLU A 447 -13.74 19.85 36.62
CA GLU A 447 -14.99 20.18 37.31
C GLU A 447 -16.21 19.48 36.68
N LYS A 448 -16.22 19.35 35.36
CA LYS A 448 -17.27 18.66 34.61
C LYS A 448 -17.14 17.13 34.59
N GLY A 449 -16.04 16.58 35.09
CA GLY A 449 -15.77 15.15 35.04
C GLY A 449 -15.55 14.62 33.62
N GLU A 450 -15.01 15.45 32.72
CA GLU A 450 -14.69 15.03 31.35
C GLU A 450 -13.44 14.13 31.34
N GLU A 451 -13.56 12.95 30.72
CA GLU A 451 -12.43 12.01 30.57
C GLU A 451 -11.51 12.38 29.40
N PHE A 452 -12.01 13.12 28.41
CA PHE A 452 -11.27 13.45 27.20
C PHE A 452 -11.71 14.79 26.62
N TYR A 453 -10.75 15.63 26.24
CA TYR A 453 -11.03 16.83 25.46
C TYR A 453 -9.93 17.16 24.47
N ILE A 454 -10.31 17.94 23.45
CA ILE A 454 -9.42 18.50 22.44
C ILE A 454 -9.43 20.02 22.61
N LEU A 455 -8.28 20.64 22.40
CA LEU A 455 -8.12 22.09 22.44
C LEU A 455 -7.21 22.54 21.30
N THR A 456 -7.50 23.72 20.75
CA THR A 456 -6.64 24.41 19.80
C THR A 456 -6.36 25.82 20.27
N CYS A 457 -5.17 26.33 19.96
CA CYS A 457 -4.80 27.73 20.17
C CYS A 457 -4.25 28.34 18.89
N THR A 458 -4.47 29.64 18.72
CA THR A 458 -3.79 30.41 17.69
C THR A 458 -2.29 30.56 18.01
N LYS A 459 -1.52 31.06 17.05
CA LYS A 459 -0.09 31.34 17.26
C LYS A 459 0.14 32.32 18.41
N GLU A 460 -0.68 33.36 18.50
CA GLU A 460 -0.58 34.42 19.51
C GLU A 460 -0.86 33.87 20.92
N GLU A 461 -1.93 33.09 21.07
CA GLU A 461 -2.28 32.44 22.33
C GLU A 461 -1.18 31.46 22.78
N LYS A 462 -0.72 30.59 21.86
CA LYS A 462 0.41 29.70 22.11
C LYS A 462 1.63 30.48 22.59
N ASN A 463 2.05 31.51 21.86
CA ASN A 463 3.27 32.26 22.18
C ASN A 463 3.16 32.92 23.56
N ARG A 464 1.99 33.46 23.92
CA ARG A 464 1.74 33.99 25.26
C ARG A 464 1.94 32.93 26.35
N PHE A 465 1.48 31.70 26.13
CA PHE A 465 1.73 30.61 27.07
C PHE A 465 3.23 30.30 27.19
N PHE A 466 3.93 30.18 26.06
CA PHE A 466 5.34 29.81 26.06
C PHE A 466 6.27 30.91 26.58
N ASP A 467 5.92 32.19 26.39
CA ASP A 467 6.62 33.32 27.02
C ASP A 467 6.59 33.25 28.55
N HIS A 468 5.50 32.71 29.10
CA HIS A 468 5.42 32.43 30.53
C HIS A 468 6.15 31.15 30.89
N PHE A 469 5.95 30.06 30.14
CA PHE A 469 6.55 28.76 30.42
C PHE A 469 8.09 28.78 30.40
N PHE A 470 8.72 29.44 29.41
CA PHE A 470 10.18 29.48 29.27
C PHE A 470 10.90 30.29 30.36
N LYS A 471 10.17 31.05 31.20
CA LYS A 471 10.75 31.70 32.39
C LYS A 471 11.08 30.70 33.50
N TYR A 472 10.38 29.57 33.53
CA TYR A 472 10.47 28.57 34.61
C TYR A 472 11.01 27.22 34.12
N ALA A 473 10.98 26.97 32.81
CA ALA A 473 11.47 25.74 32.20
C ALA A 473 12.81 25.97 31.46
N PRO A 474 13.89 25.22 31.78
CA PRO A 474 15.14 25.29 31.04
C PRO A 474 14.97 24.58 29.68
N VAL A 475 14.57 25.33 28.66
CA VAL A 475 14.36 24.83 27.30
C VAL A 475 15.49 25.31 26.37
N PRO A 476 16.16 24.40 25.62
CA PRO A 476 17.19 24.77 24.65
C PRO A 476 16.68 25.77 23.60
N GLU A 477 17.56 26.66 23.14
CA GLU A 477 17.21 27.73 22.21
C GLU A 477 16.62 27.22 20.90
N ASP A 478 17.19 26.16 20.33
CA ASP A 478 16.67 25.52 19.12
C ASP A 478 15.21 25.06 19.27
N ARG A 479 14.84 24.53 20.45
CA ARG A 479 13.47 24.10 20.74
C ARG A 479 12.53 25.30 20.91
N ARG A 480 13.00 26.40 21.52
CA ARG A 480 12.21 27.64 21.60
C ARG A 480 11.93 28.19 20.20
N ASN A 481 12.93 28.18 19.31
CA ASN A 481 12.79 28.64 17.93
C ASN A 481 11.74 27.82 17.16
N ILE A 482 11.75 26.49 17.30
CA ILE A 482 10.72 25.62 16.72
C ILE A 482 9.34 26.07 17.22
N VAL A 483 9.15 26.15 18.55
CA VAL A 483 7.85 26.53 19.16
C VAL A 483 7.35 27.87 18.65
N TYR A 484 8.19 28.91 18.60
CA TYR A 484 7.79 30.24 18.12
C TYR A 484 7.55 30.30 16.62
N SER A 485 8.26 29.49 15.83
CA SER A 485 8.09 29.45 14.38
C SER A 485 6.77 28.81 13.95
N SER A 486 6.28 27.80 14.66
CA SER A 486 5.09 27.03 14.27
C SER A 486 3.79 27.86 14.31
N ASN A 487 2.76 27.39 13.60
CA ASN A 487 1.58 28.19 13.24
C ASN A 487 0.42 28.15 14.24
N GLY A 488 0.41 27.21 15.18
CA GLY A 488 -0.68 27.10 16.15
C GLY A 488 -0.35 26.12 17.27
N TRP A 489 -1.37 25.59 17.94
CA TRP A 489 -1.23 24.49 18.88
C TRP A 489 -2.50 23.65 18.85
N ALA A 490 -2.38 22.34 18.68
CA ALA A 490 -3.45 21.38 18.93
C ALA A 490 -3.04 20.41 20.05
N GLN A 491 -3.95 20.18 20.99
CA GLN A 491 -3.77 19.30 22.14
C GLN A 491 -4.92 18.31 22.25
N SER A 492 -4.59 17.03 22.44
CA SER A 492 -5.53 16.01 22.89
C SER A 492 -5.18 15.61 24.32
N SER A 493 -6.18 15.59 25.19
CA SER A 493 -6.02 15.40 26.63
C SER A 493 -6.87 14.25 27.11
N MET A 494 -6.26 13.28 27.78
CA MET A 494 -6.92 12.20 28.50
C MET A 494 -6.81 12.47 30.00
N LEU A 495 -7.96 12.63 30.65
CA LEU A 495 -8.08 12.90 32.08
C LEU A 495 -8.55 11.62 32.75
N MET A 496 -7.72 11.13 33.65
CA MET A 496 -7.99 9.95 34.46
C MET A 496 -8.18 10.35 35.91
N LYS A 497 -8.56 9.41 36.78
CA LYS A 497 -8.97 9.74 38.15
C LYS A 497 -7.82 10.38 38.95
N THR A 498 -6.60 9.90 38.72
CA THR A 498 -5.41 10.29 39.51
C THR A 498 -4.38 11.08 38.71
N VAL A 499 -4.50 11.11 37.38
CA VAL A 499 -3.45 11.59 36.49
C VAL A 499 -4.05 12.13 35.19
N ALA A 500 -3.31 12.97 34.47
CA ALA A 500 -3.67 13.38 33.12
C ALA A 500 -2.51 13.12 32.15
N LEU A 501 -2.86 12.82 30.91
CA LEU A 501 -1.94 12.59 29.79
C LEU A 501 -2.36 13.48 28.62
N ASN A 502 -1.46 14.37 28.19
CA ASN A 502 -1.71 15.24 27.05
C ASN A 502 -0.62 15.05 26.00
N ILE A 503 -1.03 15.04 24.73
CA ILE A 503 -0.13 15.11 23.57
C ILE A 503 -0.43 16.38 22.79
N GLN A 504 0.61 17.00 22.24
CA GLN A 504 0.50 18.31 21.61
C GLN A 504 1.43 18.48 20.40
N ASN A 505 0.89 19.12 19.36
CA ASN A 505 1.66 19.59 18.21
C ASN A 505 1.48 21.11 18.07
N TYR A 506 2.52 21.78 17.59
CA TYR A 506 2.52 23.24 17.40
C TYR A 506 2.17 23.64 15.96
N ASP A 507 1.73 22.69 15.14
CA ASP A 507 1.25 22.96 13.78
C ASP A 507 -0.23 23.38 13.79
N GLY A 508 -0.94 23.13 14.91
CA GLY A 508 -2.38 23.41 15.03
C GLY A 508 -3.25 22.35 14.34
N VAL A 509 -2.68 21.18 14.02
CA VAL A 509 -3.38 20.10 13.32
C VAL A 509 -4.03 19.18 14.34
N LEU A 510 -5.34 18.99 14.24
CA LEU A 510 -6.07 18.06 15.11
C LEU A 510 -5.63 16.61 14.86
N TYR A 511 -5.47 15.85 15.94
CA TYR A 511 -5.26 14.40 15.84
C TYR A 511 -6.52 13.69 15.34
N SER A 512 -6.34 12.64 14.54
CA SER A 512 -7.44 11.84 14.02
C SER A 512 -8.22 11.11 15.13
N GLU A 513 -9.42 10.63 14.83
CA GLU A 513 -10.20 9.83 15.78
C GLU A 513 -9.46 8.56 16.22
N GLU A 514 -8.81 7.85 15.29
CA GLU A 514 -7.97 6.68 15.58
C GLU A 514 -6.82 7.04 16.55
N GLN A 515 -6.14 8.16 16.29
CA GLN A 515 -5.05 8.65 17.14
C GLN A 515 -5.57 8.98 18.55
N ASN A 516 -6.71 9.66 18.65
CA ASN A 516 -7.34 10.00 19.92
C ASN A 516 -7.79 8.74 20.69
N ASN A 517 -8.34 7.73 20.00
CA ASN A 517 -8.73 6.46 20.62
C ASN A 517 -7.51 5.67 21.12
N THR A 518 -6.40 5.71 20.37
CA THR A 518 -5.12 5.15 20.80
C THR A 518 -4.58 5.88 22.04
N LEU A 519 -4.62 7.22 22.07
CA LEU A 519 -4.22 8.00 23.24
C LEU A 519 -5.03 7.62 24.50
N LYS A 520 -6.35 7.42 24.38
CA LYS A 520 -7.20 6.98 25.49
C LYS A 520 -6.73 5.64 26.07
N ARG A 521 -6.30 4.70 25.21
CA ARG A 521 -5.76 3.39 25.62
C ARG A 521 -4.42 3.54 26.34
N PHE A 522 -3.52 4.38 25.83
CA PHE A 522 -2.27 4.73 26.52
C PHE A 522 -2.53 5.38 27.87
N GLY A 523 -3.51 6.28 27.96
CA GLY A 523 -3.95 6.87 29.23
C GLY A 523 -4.30 5.82 30.25
N LYS A 524 -5.20 4.88 29.93
CA LYS A 524 -5.60 3.80 30.86
C LYS A 524 -4.41 2.99 31.39
N VAL A 525 -3.42 2.68 30.55
CA VAL A 525 -2.20 2.00 30.98
C VAL A 525 -1.33 2.91 31.86
N PHE A 526 -1.25 4.19 31.52
CA PHE A 526 -0.48 5.17 32.29
C PHE A 526 -1.10 5.45 33.66
N GLU A 527 -2.42 5.39 33.83
CA GLU A 527 -3.07 5.51 35.14
C GLU A 527 -2.61 4.43 36.12
N GLN A 528 -2.46 3.19 35.64
CA GLN A 528 -1.92 2.08 36.44
C GLN A 528 -0.45 2.34 36.82
N THR A 529 0.33 2.86 35.86
CA THR A 529 1.72 3.27 36.09
C THR A 529 1.82 4.36 37.16
N TYR A 530 0.96 5.36 37.10
CA TYR A 530 0.94 6.43 38.08
C TYR A 530 0.53 5.93 39.47
N THR A 531 -0.43 5.01 39.54
CA THR A 531 -0.80 4.35 40.80
C THR A 531 0.38 3.62 41.41
N ARG A 532 1.12 2.83 40.62
CA ARG A 532 2.35 2.15 41.06
C ARG A 532 3.42 3.13 41.53
N PHE A 533 3.59 4.25 40.84
CA PHE A 533 4.47 5.34 41.27
C PHE A 533 4.09 5.88 42.65
N LEU A 534 2.81 6.16 42.91
CA LEU A 534 2.34 6.63 44.21
C LEU A 534 2.57 5.59 45.31
N ASP A 535 2.34 4.30 45.02
CA ASP A 535 2.62 3.20 45.94
C ASP A 535 4.11 3.10 46.28
N LEU A 536 4.99 3.24 45.28
CA LEU A 536 6.44 3.28 45.47
C LEU A 536 6.87 4.46 46.33
N GLN A 537 6.33 5.66 46.08
CA GLN A 537 6.60 6.84 46.92
C GLN A 537 6.22 6.60 48.39
N LYS A 538 5.06 5.99 48.62
CA LYS A 538 4.59 5.64 49.97
C LYS A 538 5.50 4.60 50.62
N ALA A 539 5.92 3.57 49.88
CA ALA A 539 6.83 2.54 50.37
C ALA A 539 8.22 3.12 50.72
N GLU A 540 8.76 3.97 49.86
CA GLU A 540 10.04 4.67 50.07
C GLU A 540 9.98 5.59 51.30
N ALA A 541 8.88 6.33 51.48
CA ALA A 541 8.68 7.16 52.67
C ALA A 541 8.58 6.31 53.95
N GLY A 542 7.84 5.19 53.91
CA GLY A 542 7.73 4.25 55.02
C GLY A 542 9.07 3.61 55.38
N ALA A 543 9.89 3.23 54.39
CA ALA A 543 11.23 2.69 54.61
C ALA A 543 12.14 3.72 55.30
N LYS A 544 12.11 4.98 54.85
CA LYS A 544 12.86 6.08 55.50
C LYS A 544 12.44 6.27 56.96
N GLU A 545 11.13 6.23 57.24
CA GLU A 545 10.63 6.40 58.60
C GLU A 545 10.97 5.20 59.50
N ALA A 546 10.89 3.97 58.99
CA ALA A 546 11.32 2.78 59.71
C ALA A 546 12.81 2.82 60.10
N VAL A 547 13.67 3.30 59.19
CA VAL A 547 15.10 3.50 59.48
C VAL A 547 15.30 4.56 60.58
N ARG A 548 14.56 5.67 60.55
CA ARG A 548 14.57 6.68 61.61
C ARG A 548 14.15 6.08 62.95
N GLN A 549 13.04 5.35 62.99
CA GLN A 549 12.52 4.76 64.21
C GLN A 549 13.48 3.70 64.79
N ALA A 550 14.05 2.83 63.95
CA ALA A 550 15.04 1.86 64.38
C ALA A 550 16.32 2.51 64.95
N SER A 551 16.73 3.65 64.38
CA SER A 551 17.85 4.44 64.88
C SER A 551 17.55 5.03 66.26
N LEU A 552 16.34 5.58 66.45
CA LEU A 552 15.88 6.08 67.75
C LEU A 552 15.80 4.98 68.80
N ASP A 553 15.28 3.79 68.45
CA ASP A 553 15.14 2.69 69.40
C ASP A 553 16.49 2.11 69.83
N ARG A 554 17.49 2.09 68.94
CA ARG A 554 18.88 1.76 69.32
C ARG A 554 19.43 2.75 70.34
N VAL A 555 19.26 4.05 70.11
CA VAL A 555 19.69 5.08 71.07
C VAL A 555 18.96 4.94 72.41
N ARG A 556 17.64 4.72 72.40
CA ARG A 556 16.84 4.50 73.62
C ARG A 556 17.29 3.25 74.38
N ALA A 557 17.52 2.14 73.69
CA ALA A 557 17.99 0.89 74.31
C ALA A 557 19.36 1.07 74.96
N GLU A 558 20.28 1.75 74.27
CA GLU A 558 21.61 2.03 74.81
C GLU A 558 21.52 2.93 76.06
N ILE A 559 20.71 3.99 76.02
CA ILE A 559 20.46 4.87 77.17
C ILE A 559 19.83 4.09 78.34
N ALA A 560 18.85 3.23 78.07
CA ALA A 560 18.21 2.42 79.11
C ALA A 560 19.16 1.41 79.77
N SER A 561 20.25 1.03 79.09
CA SER A 561 21.28 0.14 79.61
C SER A 561 22.36 0.83 80.46
N MET A 562 22.31 2.17 80.58
CA MET A 562 23.29 2.96 81.33
C MET A 562 23.20 2.67 82.83
N ARG A 563 24.36 2.57 83.50
CA ARG A 563 24.51 2.31 84.95
C ARG A 563 25.35 3.38 85.65
N THR A 564 26.25 4.03 84.92
CA THR A 564 27.22 5.01 85.43
C THR A 564 27.34 6.18 84.46
N THR A 565 27.92 7.30 84.89
CA THR A 565 28.12 8.48 84.03
C THR A 565 29.16 8.25 82.93
N SER A 566 30.10 7.33 83.10
CA SER A 566 31.04 6.93 82.04
C SER A 566 30.36 6.21 80.87
N ASP A 567 29.14 5.70 81.06
CA ASP A 567 28.35 5.16 79.95
C ASP A 567 27.96 6.22 78.91
N LEU A 568 28.12 7.51 79.18
CA LEU A 568 27.94 8.55 78.16
C LEU A 568 28.99 8.47 77.04
N GLU A 569 30.16 7.90 77.30
CA GLU A 569 31.24 7.75 76.31
C GLU A 569 30.83 6.84 75.15
N ARG A 570 29.89 5.90 75.37
CA ARG A 570 29.31 5.03 74.32
C ARG A 570 28.09 5.64 73.63
N ILE A 571 27.40 6.59 74.25
CA ILE A 571 26.19 7.20 73.69
C ILE A 571 26.51 8.14 72.52
N THR A 572 27.52 8.99 72.65
CA THR A 572 27.82 9.97 71.59
C THR A 572 28.30 9.33 70.28
N PRO A 573 29.18 8.30 70.28
CA PRO A 573 29.51 7.53 69.08
C PRO A 573 28.31 6.86 68.43
N LEU A 574 27.38 6.34 69.26
CA LEU A 574 26.14 5.76 68.76
C LEU A 574 25.30 6.83 68.04
N ILE A 575 25.03 7.96 68.68
CA ILE A 575 24.27 9.07 68.05
C ILE A 575 24.96 9.55 66.77
N TRP A 576 26.30 9.67 66.77
CA TRP A 576 27.06 10.02 65.57
C TRP A 576 26.80 9.03 64.43
N LYS A 577 26.93 7.73 64.71
CA LYS A 577 26.70 6.66 63.74
C LYS A 577 25.27 6.71 63.20
N GLU A 578 24.28 6.83 64.08
CA GLU A 578 22.87 6.86 63.70
C GLU A 578 22.52 8.09 62.84
N LEU A 579 23.01 9.29 63.19
CA LEU A 579 22.84 10.49 62.39
C LEU A 579 23.51 10.37 61.01
N SER A 580 24.65 9.68 60.94
CA SER A 580 25.34 9.39 59.69
C SER A 580 24.55 8.42 58.81
N VAL A 581 23.98 7.35 59.39
CA VAL A 581 23.09 6.40 58.69
C VAL A 581 21.85 7.10 58.13
N LEU A 582 21.35 8.10 58.84
CA LEU A 582 20.21 8.93 58.41
C LEU A 582 20.58 10.02 57.40
N ASN A 583 21.85 10.09 56.96
CA ASN A 583 22.38 11.14 56.08
C ASN A 583 22.10 12.56 56.58
N VAL A 584 22.11 12.77 57.90
CA VAL A 584 22.07 14.12 58.48
C VAL A 584 23.43 14.76 58.25
N ALA A 585 23.46 15.98 57.72
CA ALA A 585 24.70 16.74 57.56
C ALA A 585 25.07 17.40 58.89
N PHE A 586 26.18 16.99 59.51
CA PHE A 586 26.68 17.58 60.75
C PHE A 586 28.22 17.42 60.85
N ILE A 587 28.83 18.26 61.69
CA ILE A 587 30.29 18.24 61.94
C ILE A 587 30.66 17.94 63.39
N ARG A 588 29.67 17.99 64.30
CA ARG A 588 29.85 17.70 65.73
C ARG A 588 28.50 17.34 66.37
N CYS A 589 28.51 16.43 67.33
CA CYS A 589 27.40 16.17 68.23
C CYS A 589 27.88 16.21 69.69
N GLY A 590 26.98 16.48 70.63
CA GLY A 590 27.30 16.59 72.05
C GLY A 590 26.06 16.48 72.92
N VAL A 591 26.26 16.14 74.19
CA VAL A 591 25.18 15.95 75.17
C VAL A 591 25.28 17.03 76.24
N PHE A 592 24.17 17.71 76.51
CA PHE A 592 24.06 18.75 77.52
C PHE A 592 23.10 18.27 78.59
N ILE A 593 23.60 17.99 79.80
CA ILE A 593 22.79 17.58 80.94
C ILE A 593 22.53 18.82 81.79
N MET A 594 21.29 19.32 81.74
CA MET A 594 20.88 20.53 82.44
C MET A 594 20.56 20.24 83.91
N SER A 595 21.14 21.02 84.84
CA SER A 595 20.84 20.96 86.27
C SER A 595 20.25 22.29 86.73
N GLU A 596 18.95 22.29 87.02
CA GLU A 596 18.26 23.47 87.59
C GLU A 596 18.73 23.77 89.02
N GLU A 597 19.02 22.75 89.84
CA GLU A 597 19.51 22.95 91.20
C GLU A 597 20.85 23.68 91.22
N GLN A 598 21.76 23.27 90.34
CA GLN A 598 23.10 23.84 90.25
C GLN A 598 23.18 25.05 89.31
N GLN A 599 22.07 25.44 88.66
CA GLN A 599 22.00 26.51 87.65
C GLN A 599 23.10 26.41 86.59
N GLN A 600 23.39 25.18 86.12
CA GLN A 600 24.45 24.90 85.13
C GLN A 600 24.11 23.69 84.24
N ALA A 601 24.72 23.64 83.07
CA ALA A 601 24.67 22.51 82.14
C ALA A 601 26.00 21.75 82.15
N HIS A 602 25.98 20.44 82.30
CA HIS A 602 27.15 19.60 82.07
C HIS A 602 27.24 19.26 80.59
N VAL A 603 28.27 19.79 79.94
CA VAL A 603 28.48 19.65 78.49
C VAL A 603 29.48 18.54 78.24
N TYR A 604 29.09 17.56 77.44
CA TYR A 604 29.94 16.47 76.97
C TYR A 604 30.10 16.56 75.46
N LEU A 605 31.31 16.87 75.02
CA LEU A 605 31.69 16.88 73.61
C LEU A 605 32.68 15.75 73.37
N SER A 606 32.42 14.92 72.36
CA SER A 606 33.33 13.85 71.96
C SER A 606 33.48 13.77 70.46
N THR A 607 34.55 13.10 70.07
CA THR A 607 34.86 12.70 68.70
C THR A 607 33.96 11.55 68.25
N PRO A 608 33.89 11.25 66.93
CA PRO A 608 33.12 10.12 66.43
C PRO A 608 33.54 8.76 67.03
N ASP A 609 34.80 8.61 67.44
CA ASP A 609 35.36 7.42 68.09
C ASP A 609 35.19 7.40 69.62
N GLY A 610 34.44 8.35 70.18
CA GLY A 610 34.07 8.37 71.60
C GLY A 610 35.11 8.99 72.53
N LYS A 611 36.24 9.46 71.99
CA LYS A 611 37.24 10.19 72.79
C LYS A 611 36.66 11.54 73.18
N ALA A 612 36.70 11.84 74.47
CA ALA A 612 36.30 13.13 75.01
C ALA A 612 37.13 14.26 74.39
N ILE A 613 36.45 15.23 73.76
CA ILE A 613 37.04 16.48 73.26
C ILE A 613 37.06 17.51 74.40
N ALA A 614 35.93 17.65 75.08
CA ALA A 614 35.79 18.55 76.23
C ALA A 614 34.62 18.08 77.10
N ALA A 615 34.82 18.12 78.42
CA ALA A 615 33.77 18.01 79.41
C ALA A 615 33.88 19.20 80.36
N PHE A 616 32.85 20.04 80.42
CA PHE A 616 32.87 21.25 81.25
C PHE A 616 31.48 21.60 81.77
N GLN A 617 31.45 22.35 82.87
CA GLN A 617 30.22 22.88 83.45
C GLN A 617 29.97 24.27 82.88
N LEU A 618 28.79 24.49 82.31
CA LEU A 618 28.41 25.73 81.67
C LEU A 618 27.31 26.41 82.50
N PRO A 619 27.63 27.44 83.30
CA PRO A 619 26.65 28.19 84.08
C PRO A 619 25.55 28.79 83.20
N PHE A 620 24.32 28.82 83.72
CA PHE A 620 23.16 29.36 83.00
C PHE A 620 23.29 30.86 82.69
N LYS A 621 24.11 31.60 83.44
CA LYS A 621 24.27 33.06 83.34
C LYS A 621 25.43 33.54 82.45
N ASN A 622 25.91 32.72 81.52
CA ASN A 622 27.17 33.04 80.83
C ASN A 622 27.07 33.62 79.41
N THR A 623 25.97 33.45 78.65
CA THR A 623 25.81 34.04 77.29
C THR A 623 24.37 34.04 76.78
N GLU A 624 24.08 34.95 75.85
CA GLU A 624 22.82 35.03 75.08
C GLU A 624 22.45 33.69 74.41
N LEU A 625 23.44 32.91 73.97
CA LEU A 625 23.24 31.57 73.43
C LEU A 625 22.59 30.62 74.44
N ILE A 626 23.11 30.58 75.67
CA ILE A 626 22.62 29.66 76.70
C ILE A 626 21.26 30.09 77.22
N GLU A 627 20.96 31.38 77.26
CA GLU A 627 19.60 31.86 77.54
C GLU A 627 18.59 31.35 76.49
N GLY A 628 18.96 31.39 75.21
CA GLY A 628 18.19 30.82 74.11
C GLY A 628 17.97 29.31 74.28
N VAL A 629 19.04 28.55 74.51
CA VAL A 629 18.99 27.09 74.73
C VAL A 629 18.14 26.74 75.95
N LEU A 630 18.31 27.43 77.08
CA LEU A 630 17.59 27.16 78.32
C LEU A 630 16.10 27.44 78.19
N SER A 631 15.73 28.57 77.57
CA SER A 631 14.32 28.89 77.32
C SER A 631 13.65 27.80 76.47
N HIS A 632 14.31 27.32 75.42
CA HIS A 632 13.76 26.28 74.55
C HIS A 632 13.73 24.91 75.24
N TRP A 633 14.79 24.54 75.95
CA TRP A 633 14.86 23.29 76.72
C TRP A 633 13.74 23.22 77.78
N ARG A 634 13.53 24.28 78.58
CA ARG A 634 12.44 24.36 79.57
C ARG A 634 11.05 24.18 78.97
N ASN A 635 10.88 24.60 77.71
CA ASN A 635 9.63 24.51 76.98
C ASN A 635 9.52 23.26 76.10
N ASN A 636 10.49 22.32 76.16
CA ASN A 636 10.60 21.16 75.28
C ASN A 636 10.53 21.51 73.78
N ARG A 637 11.13 22.62 73.39
CA ARG A 637 11.22 23.09 72.00
C ARG A 637 12.63 22.87 71.45
N ILE A 638 12.72 22.62 70.16
CA ILE A 638 14.00 22.57 69.44
C ILE A 638 14.56 23.98 69.37
N PHE A 639 15.80 24.17 69.81
CA PHE A 639 16.54 25.41 69.60
C PHE A 639 17.32 25.32 68.30
N VAL A 640 17.13 26.29 67.41
CA VAL A 640 17.88 26.42 66.15
C VAL A 640 18.42 27.84 66.09
N ASP A 641 19.73 27.95 65.84
CA ASP A 641 20.40 29.24 65.67
C ASP A 641 21.33 29.19 64.45
N HIS A 642 21.51 30.32 63.79
CA HIS A 642 22.38 30.46 62.62
C HIS A 642 23.65 31.22 62.98
N TRP A 643 24.79 30.55 62.76
CA TRP A 643 26.09 31.03 63.17
C TRP A 643 26.94 31.33 61.95
N ASP A 644 27.41 32.57 61.87
CA ASP A 644 28.54 32.92 61.01
C ASP A 644 29.87 32.66 61.74
N ALA A 645 30.97 32.83 61.01
CA ALA A 645 32.32 32.63 61.56
C ALA A 645 32.64 33.57 62.73
N GLN A 646 32.06 34.78 62.75
CA GLN A 646 32.34 35.78 63.80
C GLN A 646 31.64 35.40 65.10
N LYS A 647 30.36 35.02 65.06
CA LYS A 647 29.61 34.51 66.20
C LYS A 647 30.25 33.25 66.77
N PHE A 648 30.68 32.32 65.91
CA PHE A 648 31.37 31.11 66.34
C PHE A 648 32.70 31.42 67.06
N ALA A 649 33.49 32.33 66.52
CA ALA A 649 34.74 32.77 67.13
C ALA A 649 34.50 33.49 68.46
N ALA A 650 33.49 34.37 68.54
CA ALA A 650 33.13 35.11 69.75
C ALA A 650 32.68 34.16 70.88
N TRP A 651 31.85 33.17 70.56
CA TRP A 651 31.45 32.13 71.51
C TRP A 651 32.63 31.27 71.98
N THR A 652 33.48 30.84 71.06
CA THR A 652 34.67 30.04 71.42
C THR A 652 35.60 30.85 72.34
N LYS A 653 35.74 32.16 72.08
CA LYS A 653 36.53 33.07 72.90
C LYS A 653 35.93 33.26 74.29
N SER A 654 34.62 33.42 74.42
CA SER A 654 33.97 33.57 75.73
C SER A 654 34.12 32.31 76.60
N LEU A 655 34.09 31.12 76.00
CA LEU A 655 34.36 29.87 76.71
C LEU A 655 35.81 29.77 77.22
N VAL A 656 36.79 30.28 76.45
CA VAL A 656 38.20 30.34 76.87
C VAL A 656 38.42 31.39 77.96
N GLU A 657 37.83 32.59 77.82
CA GLU A 657 37.91 33.67 78.81
C GLU A 657 37.28 33.26 80.16
N ALA A 658 36.19 32.48 80.13
CA ALA A 658 35.57 31.89 81.32
C ALA A 658 36.33 30.68 81.91
N SER A 659 37.52 30.33 81.37
CA SER A 659 38.31 29.15 81.77
C SER A 659 37.56 27.81 81.69
N LEU A 660 36.49 27.74 80.88
CA LEU A 660 35.66 26.54 80.71
C LEU A 660 36.27 25.56 79.72
N ILE A 661 37.07 26.05 78.78
CA ILE A 661 37.87 25.24 77.85
C ILE A 661 39.30 25.80 77.78
N LYS A 662 40.30 24.92 77.68
CA LYS A 662 41.70 25.34 77.51
C LYS A 662 41.91 25.87 76.09
N LYS A 663 42.76 26.90 75.94
CA LYS A 663 43.18 27.42 74.63
C LYS A 663 43.98 26.31 73.92
N GLY A 664 43.32 25.63 72.98
CA GLY A 664 43.90 24.60 72.11
C GLY A 664 44.42 25.22 70.83
#